data_AF-A0A327TRE3-F1
#
_entry.id   AF-A0A327TRE3-F1
#
_cell.length_a   1.000
_cell.length_b   1.000
_cell.length_c   1.000
_cell.angle_alpha   90.00
_cell.angle_beta   90.00
_cell.angle_gamma   90.00
#
_symmetry.space_group_name_H-M   'P 1'
#
loop_
_entity.id
_entity.type
_entity.pdbx_description
1 polymer ?
#
loop_
_entity_poly.entity_id
_entity_poly.type
_entity_poly.pdbx_seq_one_letter_code
_entity_poly.pdbx_strand_id
1 'polypeptide(L)'
;MTPVVALALLAPLGEAQDAVAKDAGAVRSGPVQPDVPKPRVSKVKEVKGLGAKEARDRVAAGKKAGAAQAERARREQTAVWPGPDTASIELADDRRAKAELGGASVSVVSENGRKTAASGTAQVTILDQKAADKAGVTGVLLSAAADTAGTAEVSVDYSGFASAFGGDWAQRLHLVQLPACALTTPEKAVCRRQTPLKTDNNASEQSVAAQVTLAKAEPGAPSAQSVASAEGPSATVLAVTAAAAGSGASPKGTGDYAATELSPSSAWEAGGSSGAFTWNYGFTVPPAAAGPTPPLALSYDSGSIDGRTATTNNQGSAVGEGFSLTESYIERSYGSCDKDGHADVWDHCWKYDNASIVLNGKSNRLIKDDTSGKWRLEDDDASTVTRSTGADNGDDNGEYWTVTTGDGTKYVFGQNKLDGAADQRTNSTWTVPVFGDDSGEPGYDKGNTFAERAVTQAWRWNLDYVEDTSGNASTYWYAKDSNYYPKNKATTANASYTRGGYLKEIRYGLRKDALFTDDADAKVVFAHAERCTVGSCTTLTKDTAKNWPDVPFDAICSSGDSECNAAGPSFFSRKRLTGISTFSWNAASKAFDPVDTWELTQDYYDAGDIGDTTDHVLVLESIKRTAKAGATAIDVNPVTFTYQLRPNRVDGTDDILPLKRHRIETITSETGLITTVTLSQPECKRSTVLDAPQDSNTRPCYPQFWNINGATKASVDWFHKYRVLAVAVDDPTGHNESIEHAYDYAGAAWHYSDDPFTPEDERTWSEWRGYRDVTTYTGALDTTRSKSVSRYMLGMDGDKNTDGTTKSVSTAPLMDTDVDFAALTDSDPYSGQLLQQVTYNGSQPISTSYTNFTHKNTASQTVPDAADHTARWVRPNSSYASTYLTASKTWRTQVT
;
A
#
# COMPACT_ATOMS: atom_id res chain seq x y z
N MET A 1 -14.03 -20.25 -24.91
CA MET A 1 -13.81 -20.56 -23.49
C MET A 1 -14.07 -19.27 -22.72
N THR A 2 -15.12 -19.27 -21.93
CA THR A 2 -15.63 -18.12 -21.15
C THR A 2 -14.60 -17.74 -20.08
N PRO A 3 -14.30 -16.44 -19.84
CA PRO A 3 -13.43 -16.06 -18.73
C PRO A 3 -14.10 -16.47 -17.42
N VAL A 4 -13.48 -17.38 -16.69
CA VAL A 4 -13.88 -17.73 -15.33
C VAL A 4 -13.42 -16.59 -14.43
N VAL A 5 -14.36 -15.76 -13.98
CA VAL A 5 -14.15 -14.84 -12.85
C VAL A 5 -13.93 -15.72 -11.62
N ALA A 6 -12.67 -15.90 -11.23
CA ALA A 6 -12.33 -16.62 -10.01
C ALA A 6 -12.47 -15.66 -8.82
N LEU A 7 -13.60 -15.75 -8.11
CA LEU A 7 -13.73 -15.21 -6.77
C LEU A 7 -12.89 -16.10 -5.83
N ALA A 8 -11.65 -15.70 -5.52
CA ALA A 8 -10.75 -16.50 -4.69
C ALA A 8 -11.02 -16.26 -3.19
N LEU A 9 -12.20 -16.64 -2.71
CA LEU A 9 -12.33 -17.24 -1.39
C LEU A 9 -12.45 -18.74 -1.66
N LEU A 10 -11.39 -19.51 -1.40
CA LEU A 10 -11.34 -20.96 -1.64
C LEU A 10 -12.48 -21.69 -0.89
N ALA A 11 -13.63 -21.81 -1.55
CA ALA A 11 -14.50 -22.96 -1.41
C ALA A 11 -14.13 -23.92 -2.53
N PRO A 12 -13.71 -25.17 -2.26
CA PRO A 12 -13.49 -26.14 -3.31
C PRO A 12 -14.83 -26.43 -4.00
N LEU A 13 -15.00 -25.92 -5.22
CA LEU A 13 -16.07 -26.37 -6.11
C LEU A 13 -15.72 -27.80 -6.53
N GLY A 14 -16.25 -28.77 -5.80
CA GLY A 14 -16.24 -30.17 -6.21
C GLY A 14 -16.92 -30.35 -7.56
N GLU A 15 -16.31 -31.17 -8.40
CA GLU A 15 -16.74 -31.50 -9.77
C GLU A 15 -18.23 -31.86 -9.83
N ALA A 16 -18.94 -31.19 -10.74
CA ALA A 16 -20.27 -31.64 -11.17
C ALA A 16 -20.11 -32.97 -11.93
N GLN A 17 -20.83 -34.00 -11.50
CA GLN A 17 -20.82 -35.29 -12.18
C GLN A 17 -21.46 -35.19 -13.58
N ASP A 18 -20.72 -35.64 -14.59
CA ASP A 18 -21.20 -35.84 -15.94
C ASP A 18 -22.41 -36.80 -15.99
N ALA A 19 -23.46 -36.37 -16.69
CA ALA A 19 -24.60 -37.22 -17.00
C ALA A 19 -24.24 -38.19 -18.15
N VAL A 20 -23.93 -39.45 -17.81
CA VAL A 20 -23.78 -40.53 -18.79
C VAL A 20 -25.17 -41.05 -19.18
N ALA A 21 -25.53 -40.88 -20.45
CA ALA A 21 -26.69 -41.51 -21.06
C ALA A 21 -26.53 -43.04 -21.05
N LYS A 22 -27.54 -43.76 -20.55
CA LYS A 22 -27.52 -45.23 -20.45
C LYS A 22 -28.23 -45.84 -21.66
N ASP A 23 -27.45 -46.51 -22.49
CA ASP A 23 -27.96 -47.39 -23.55
C ASP A 23 -28.55 -48.67 -22.96
N ALA A 24 -29.56 -49.22 -23.62
CA ALA A 24 -30.38 -50.31 -23.10
C ALA A 24 -29.82 -51.69 -23.47
N GLY A 25 -29.65 -52.58 -22.48
CA GLY A 25 -29.65 -54.02 -22.76
C GLY A 25 -28.92 -54.91 -21.74
N ALA A 26 -29.66 -55.94 -21.32
CA ALA A 26 -29.24 -57.20 -20.70
C ALA A 26 -29.19 -57.31 -19.16
N VAL A 27 -29.87 -58.36 -18.70
CA VAL A 27 -30.31 -58.69 -17.34
C VAL A 27 -29.33 -59.67 -16.69
N ARG A 28 -28.94 -59.45 -15.42
CA ARG A 28 -29.13 -60.39 -14.28
C ARG A 28 -28.43 -59.94 -12.98
N SER A 29 -29.26 -59.84 -11.92
CA SER A 29 -28.99 -59.92 -10.47
C SER A 29 -27.87 -59.06 -9.86
N GLY A 30 -28.26 -57.95 -9.22
CA GLY A 30 -27.41 -57.08 -8.39
C GLY A 30 -28.09 -56.66 -7.07
N PRO A 31 -27.32 -56.10 -6.11
CA PRO A 31 -27.67 -55.91 -4.69
C PRO A 31 -28.74 -54.84 -4.46
N VAL A 32 -29.41 -54.94 -3.30
CA VAL A 32 -30.49 -54.07 -2.80
C VAL A 32 -30.28 -52.61 -3.19
N GLN A 33 -31.10 -52.15 -4.13
CA GLN A 33 -31.15 -50.76 -4.57
C GLN A 33 -31.73 -49.93 -3.41
N PRO A 34 -31.05 -48.89 -2.91
CA PRO A 34 -31.64 -47.99 -1.93
C PRO A 34 -32.89 -47.34 -2.54
N ASP A 35 -33.95 -47.21 -1.74
CA ASP A 35 -35.20 -46.58 -2.17
C ASP A 35 -34.90 -45.23 -2.82
N VAL A 36 -35.31 -45.08 -4.08
CA VAL A 36 -35.22 -43.81 -4.80
C VAL A 36 -36.12 -42.82 -4.06
N PRO A 37 -35.60 -41.68 -3.57
CA PRO A 37 -36.43 -40.66 -2.93
C PRO A 37 -37.58 -40.31 -3.87
N LYS A 38 -38.80 -40.21 -3.33
CA LYS A 38 -39.96 -39.73 -4.12
C LYS A 38 -39.54 -38.45 -4.85
N PRO A 39 -39.85 -38.30 -6.16
CA PRO A 39 -39.53 -37.09 -6.89
C PRO A 39 -40.04 -35.89 -6.10
N ARG A 40 -39.13 -34.99 -5.73
CA ARG A 40 -39.53 -33.71 -5.12
C ARG A 40 -40.36 -32.99 -6.16
N VAL A 41 -41.67 -32.86 -5.91
CA VAL A 41 -42.50 -31.93 -6.66
C VAL A 41 -41.98 -30.55 -6.30
N SER A 42 -41.14 -29.98 -7.16
CA SER A 42 -40.75 -28.58 -7.06
C SER A 42 -42.03 -27.77 -7.21
N LYS A 43 -42.50 -27.14 -6.12
CA LYS A 43 -43.48 -26.06 -6.23
C LYS A 43 -42.77 -24.94 -6.98
N VAL A 44 -43.02 -24.86 -8.28
CA VAL A 44 -42.60 -23.73 -9.10
C VAL A 44 -43.40 -22.53 -8.58
N LYS A 45 -42.72 -21.61 -7.88
CA LYS A 45 -43.27 -20.31 -7.57
C LYS A 45 -42.93 -19.40 -8.74
N GLU A 46 -43.92 -18.63 -9.18
CA GLU A 46 -43.67 -17.52 -10.10
C GLU A 46 -42.73 -16.52 -9.40
N VAL A 47 -41.54 -16.29 -9.98
CA VAL A 47 -40.63 -15.23 -9.53
C VAL A 47 -41.21 -13.92 -10.04
N LYS A 48 -42.00 -13.24 -9.19
CA LYS A 48 -42.79 -12.05 -9.56
C LYS A 48 -41.99 -10.75 -9.63
N GLY A 49 -40.67 -10.78 -9.47
CA GLY A 49 -39.83 -9.59 -9.50
C GLY A 49 -38.36 -9.92 -9.75
N LEU A 50 -37.63 -8.95 -10.30
CA LEU A 50 -36.17 -9.00 -10.43
C LEU A 50 -35.59 -8.82 -9.02
N GLY A 51 -35.10 -9.89 -8.37
CA GLY A 51 -34.38 -9.80 -7.09
C GLY A 51 -33.25 -8.77 -7.11
N ALA A 52 -32.72 -8.47 -8.30
CA ALA A 52 -31.70 -7.46 -8.52
C ALA A 52 -32.19 -6.00 -8.61
N LYS A 53 -33.47 -5.67 -8.36
CA LYS A 53 -33.89 -4.25 -8.36
C LYS A 53 -33.11 -3.47 -7.29
N GLU A 54 -33.04 -3.99 -6.09
CA GLU A 54 -32.29 -3.37 -4.98
C GLU A 54 -30.79 -3.31 -5.28
N ALA A 55 -30.23 -4.36 -5.89
CA ALA A 55 -28.84 -4.38 -6.33
C ALA A 55 -28.55 -3.28 -7.37
N ARG A 56 -29.44 -3.09 -8.37
CA ARG A 56 -29.32 -1.99 -9.35
C ARG A 56 -29.48 -0.62 -8.70
N ASP A 57 -30.43 -0.47 -7.78
CA ASP A 57 -30.63 0.78 -7.05
C ASP A 57 -29.40 1.11 -6.19
N ARG A 58 -28.76 0.10 -5.58
CA ARG A 58 -27.47 0.24 -4.86
C ARG A 58 -26.33 0.65 -5.79
N VAL A 59 -26.17 -0.01 -6.94
CA VAL A 59 -25.17 0.39 -7.95
C VAL A 59 -25.40 1.83 -8.41
N ALA A 60 -26.65 2.23 -8.65
CA ALA A 60 -26.98 3.60 -9.03
C ALA A 60 -26.66 4.62 -7.92
N ALA A 61 -26.95 4.29 -6.66
CA ALA A 61 -26.60 5.10 -5.51
C ALA A 61 -25.08 5.23 -5.33
N GLY A 62 -24.35 4.12 -5.44
CA GLY A 62 -22.88 4.09 -5.37
C GLY A 62 -22.23 4.92 -6.48
N LYS A 63 -22.70 4.80 -7.73
CA LYS A 63 -22.24 5.65 -8.85
C LYS A 63 -22.51 7.13 -8.62
N LYS A 64 -23.69 7.47 -8.08
CA LYS A 64 -24.02 8.86 -7.73
C LYS A 64 -23.12 9.39 -6.61
N ALA A 65 -22.83 8.58 -5.60
CA ALA A 65 -21.93 8.94 -4.51
C ALA A 65 -20.51 9.15 -5.01
N GLY A 66 -19.99 8.22 -5.81
CA GLY A 66 -18.66 8.33 -6.44
C GLY A 66 -18.53 9.57 -7.32
N ALA A 67 -19.52 9.85 -8.18
CA ALA A 67 -19.53 11.06 -8.99
C ALA A 67 -19.51 12.35 -8.14
N ALA A 68 -20.21 12.36 -7.00
CA ALA A 68 -20.18 13.49 -6.07
C ALA A 68 -18.84 13.63 -5.33
N GLN A 69 -18.17 12.52 -5.01
CA GLN A 69 -16.82 12.49 -4.43
C GLN A 69 -15.78 12.99 -5.43
N ALA A 70 -15.80 12.49 -6.66
CA ALA A 70 -14.94 12.97 -7.74
C ALA A 70 -15.10 14.46 -7.97
N GLU A 71 -16.35 14.92 -8.08
CA GLU A 71 -16.65 16.33 -8.29
C GLU A 71 -16.24 17.22 -7.11
N ARG A 72 -16.26 16.73 -5.86
CA ARG A 72 -15.65 17.45 -4.72
C ARG A 72 -14.13 17.54 -4.86
N ALA A 73 -13.47 16.40 -5.11
CA ALA A 73 -12.02 16.36 -5.30
C ALA A 73 -11.53 17.35 -6.37
N ARG A 74 -12.21 17.42 -7.52
CA ARG A 74 -11.86 18.36 -8.59
C ARG A 74 -12.00 19.84 -8.18
N ARG A 75 -12.97 20.17 -7.31
CA ARG A 75 -13.16 21.55 -6.83
C ARG A 75 -12.11 21.96 -5.81
N GLU A 76 -11.61 21.02 -5.02
CA GLU A 76 -10.59 21.23 -4.00
C GLU A 76 -9.16 21.28 -4.57
N GLN A 77 -8.96 20.86 -5.81
CA GLN A 77 -7.69 20.96 -6.57
C GLN A 77 -7.43 22.39 -7.06
N THR A 78 -7.49 23.35 -6.14
CA THR A 78 -7.23 24.77 -6.36
C THR A 78 -6.23 25.28 -5.33
N ALA A 79 -5.41 26.26 -5.72
CA ALA A 79 -4.47 26.89 -4.82
C ALA A 79 -4.36 28.38 -5.16
N VAL A 80 -4.57 29.20 -4.14
CA VAL A 80 -4.50 30.66 -4.18
C VAL A 80 -3.47 31.10 -3.15
N TRP A 81 -2.29 31.48 -3.63
CA TRP A 81 -1.25 32.04 -2.78
C TRP A 81 -1.64 33.44 -2.29
N PRO A 82 -1.31 33.81 -1.04
CA PRO A 82 -1.54 35.16 -0.57
C PRO A 82 -0.64 36.16 -1.32
N GLY A 83 -1.20 37.32 -1.64
CA GLY A 83 -0.47 38.46 -2.19
C GLY A 83 0.33 39.21 -1.12
N PRO A 84 1.28 40.07 -1.53
CA PRO A 84 2.01 40.91 -0.60
C PRO A 84 1.07 41.94 0.03
N ASP A 85 1.03 42.01 1.36
CA ASP A 85 0.15 42.92 2.11
C ASP A 85 0.70 43.15 3.53
N THR A 86 0.28 44.25 4.16
CA THR A 86 0.70 44.62 5.52
C THR A 86 -0.49 45.08 6.35
N ALA A 87 -0.59 44.58 7.58
CA ALA A 87 -1.63 44.92 8.53
C ALA A 87 -1.06 45.23 9.91
N SER A 88 -1.77 46.09 10.62
CA SER A 88 -1.53 46.39 12.03
C SER A 88 -2.57 45.67 12.88
N ILE A 89 -2.10 44.89 13.84
CA ILE A 89 -2.89 44.07 14.75
C ILE A 89 -2.69 44.63 16.16
N GLU A 90 -3.76 45.09 16.80
CA GLU A 90 -3.70 45.51 18.20
C GLU A 90 -3.59 44.28 19.10
N LEU A 91 -2.47 44.15 19.81
CA LEU A 91 -2.26 43.04 20.74
C LEU A 91 -2.97 43.33 22.05
N ALA A 92 -3.89 42.44 22.40
CA ALA A 92 -4.53 42.41 23.71
C ALA A 92 -4.21 41.10 24.41
N ASP A 93 -4.01 41.19 25.73
CA ASP A 93 -3.64 40.06 26.59
C ASP A 93 -4.56 38.84 26.38
N ASP A 94 -3.96 37.68 26.07
CA ASP A 94 -4.61 36.38 25.86
C ASP A 94 -5.78 36.40 24.86
N ARG A 95 -5.82 37.40 23.98
CA ARG A 95 -6.85 37.52 22.94
C ARG A 95 -6.23 37.32 21.57
N ARG A 96 -6.80 36.38 20.82
CA ARG A 96 -6.49 36.18 19.40
C ARG A 96 -6.98 37.38 18.60
N ALA A 97 -6.04 38.16 18.07
CA ALA A 97 -6.30 39.23 17.15
C ALA A 97 -5.99 38.75 15.72
N LYS A 98 -6.92 38.95 14.78
CA LYS A 98 -6.83 38.45 13.40
C LYS A 98 -6.75 39.60 12.40
N ALA A 99 -6.02 39.40 11.31
CA ALA A 99 -6.02 40.28 10.14
C ALA A 99 -6.03 39.45 8.85
N GLU A 100 -6.75 39.93 7.85
CA GLU A 100 -6.69 39.40 6.49
C GLU A 100 -5.58 40.13 5.74
N LEU A 101 -4.63 39.37 5.19
CA LEU A 101 -3.44 39.86 4.52
C LEU A 101 -3.32 39.21 3.15
N GLY A 102 -3.55 39.97 2.08
CA GLY A 102 -3.37 39.47 0.72
C GLY A 102 -4.18 38.21 0.37
N GLY A 103 -5.25 37.90 1.11
CA GLY A 103 -6.08 36.71 0.93
C GLY A 103 -5.79 35.55 1.90
N ALA A 104 -4.90 35.70 2.88
CA ALA A 104 -4.73 34.76 3.98
C ALA A 104 -5.01 35.42 5.34
N SER A 105 -5.67 34.70 6.24
CA SER A 105 -5.88 35.13 7.62
C SER A 105 -4.62 34.85 8.44
N VAL A 106 -4.07 35.89 9.08
CA VAL A 106 -3.00 35.75 10.08
C VAL A 106 -3.53 36.19 11.43
N SER A 107 -3.23 35.41 12.46
CA SER A 107 -3.60 35.75 13.83
C SER A 107 -2.39 35.80 14.75
N VAL A 108 -2.43 36.72 15.71
CA VAL A 108 -1.40 36.90 16.73
C VAL A 108 -2.07 36.88 18.10
N VAL A 109 -1.48 36.10 19.02
CA VAL A 109 -1.89 36.04 20.43
C VAL A 109 -0.71 36.44 21.30
N SER A 110 -0.88 37.46 22.13
CA SER A 110 0.07 37.76 23.20
C SER A 110 -0.27 36.93 24.43
N GLU A 111 0.61 36.01 24.82
CA GLU A 111 0.39 35.13 25.97
C GLU A 111 0.79 35.82 27.28
N ASN A 112 -0.18 36.02 28.17
CA ASN A 112 0.02 36.65 29.47
C ASN A 112 0.73 35.70 30.44
N GLY A 113 1.42 36.27 31.45
CA GLY A 113 2.11 35.49 32.50
C GLY A 113 3.55 35.08 32.17
N ARG A 114 4.03 35.31 30.95
CA ARG A 114 5.47 35.28 30.63
C ARG A 114 6.07 36.67 30.85
N LYS A 115 7.24 36.75 31.49
CA LYS A 115 7.92 38.02 31.82
C LYS A 115 8.29 38.89 30.60
N THR A 116 8.05 38.41 29.38
CA THR A 116 8.52 38.98 28.11
C THR A 116 7.47 38.86 26.98
N ALA A 117 6.18 39.02 27.25
CA ALA A 117 5.14 38.99 26.21
C ALA A 117 5.22 40.23 25.28
N ALA A 118 4.89 40.06 24.00
CA ALA A 118 4.81 41.18 23.06
C ALA A 118 3.56 42.05 23.35
N SER A 119 3.64 43.37 23.21
CA SER A 119 2.50 44.26 23.48
C SER A 119 2.47 45.49 22.57
N GLY A 120 1.30 46.14 22.52
CA GLY A 120 1.03 47.28 21.64
C GLY A 120 0.54 46.82 20.27
N THR A 121 0.93 47.52 19.22
CA THR A 121 0.56 47.17 17.84
C THR A 121 1.61 46.24 17.23
N ALA A 122 1.18 45.10 16.71
CA ALA A 122 1.99 44.23 15.85
C ALA A 122 1.79 44.58 14.38
N GLN A 123 2.86 44.86 13.66
CA GLN A 123 2.85 44.96 12.21
C GLN A 123 3.24 43.60 11.62
N VAL A 124 2.36 43.04 10.79
CA VAL A 124 2.60 41.78 10.09
C VAL A 124 2.54 42.05 8.59
N THR A 125 3.51 41.52 7.84
CA THR A 125 3.61 41.65 6.39
C THR A 125 3.76 40.26 5.77
N ILE A 126 2.87 39.90 4.84
CA ILE A 126 3.10 38.78 3.94
C ILE A 126 3.89 39.29 2.72
N LEU A 127 4.91 38.55 2.31
CA LEU A 127 5.71 38.84 1.12
C LEU A 127 5.19 38.07 -0.10
N ASP A 128 5.56 38.53 -1.30
CA ASP A 128 5.19 37.86 -2.53
C ASP A 128 5.91 36.51 -2.73
N GLN A 129 5.37 35.66 -3.60
CA GLN A 129 5.96 34.35 -3.93
C GLN A 129 7.38 34.46 -4.49
N LYS A 130 7.72 35.56 -5.17
CA LYS A 130 9.07 35.77 -5.71
C LYS A 130 10.11 36.00 -4.61
N ALA A 131 9.72 36.68 -3.52
CA ALA A 131 10.55 36.84 -2.34
C ALA A 131 10.69 35.50 -1.59
N ALA A 132 9.61 34.72 -1.47
CA ALA A 132 9.66 33.37 -0.90
C ALA A 132 10.64 32.46 -1.68
N ASP A 133 10.52 32.41 -3.01
CA ASP A 133 11.39 31.62 -3.87
C ASP A 133 12.86 32.02 -3.71
N LYS A 134 13.16 33.33 -3.72
CA LYS A 134 14.52 33.83 -3.49
C LYS A 134 15.07 33.44 -2.12
N ALA A 135 14.20 33.38 -1.10
CA ALA A 135 14.56 32.96 0.25
C ALA A 135 14.66 31.42 0.39
N GLY A 136 14.44 30.65 -0.69
CA GLY A 136 14.44 29.19 -0.66
C GLY A 136 13.25 28.61 0.11
N VAL A 137 12.10 29.30 0.06
CA VAL A 137 10.87 28.91 0.75
C VAL A 137 9.83 28.44 -0.26
N THR A 138 9.47 27.16 -0.17
CA THR A 138 8.34 26.57 -0.90
C THR A 138 7.08 26.72 -0.04
N GLY A 139 6.51 27.92 -0.02
CA GLY A 139 5.37 28.25 0.85
C GLY A 139 5.15 29.75 1.01
N VAL A 140 4.81 30.20 2.22
CA VAL A 140 4.52 31.62 2.53
C VAL A 140 5.64 32.23 3.36
N LEU A 141 6.16 33.38 2.95
CA LEU A 141 7.16 34.15 3.69
C LEU A 141 6.48 35.38 4.32
N LEU A 142 6.70 35.61 5.61
CA LEU A 142 6.17 36.76 6.33
C LEU A 142 7.20 37.42 7.25
N SER A 143 6.96 38.68 7.60
CA SER A 143 7.70 39.38 8.65
C SER A 143 6.75 39.96 9.70
N ALA A 144 7.17 39.96 10.96
CA ALA A 144 6.38 40.45 12.07
C ALA A 144 7.24 41.25 13.07
N ALA A 145 6.71 42.37 13.55
CA ALA A 145 7.31 43.19 14.60
C ALA A 145 6.21 43.79 15.49
N ALA A 146 6.51 44.07 16.76
CA ALA A 146 5.56 44.68 17.70
C ALA A 146 6.15 45.92 18.37
N ASP A 147 5.31 46.89 18.78
CA ASP A 147 5.75 48.10 19.49
C ASP A 147 6.65 47.78 20.69
N THR A 148 6.30 46.71 21.41
CA THR A 148 7.13 46.11 22.45
C THR A 148 7.52 44.69 22.04
N ALA A 149 8.82 44.47 21.90
CA ALA A 149 9.37 43.14 21.61
C ALA A 149 8.98 42.13 22.69
N GLY A 150 8.71 40.90 22.29
CA GLY A 150 8.35 39.83 23.21
C GLY A 150 7.77 38.60 22.51
N THR A 151 7.36 37.62 23.30
CA THR A 151 6.78 36.37 22.81
C THR A 151 5.33 36.58 22.39
N ALA A 152 4.96 36.00 21.25
CA ALA A 152 3.59 35.87 20.78
C ALA A 152 3.42 34.53 20.04
N GLU A 153 2.20 33.99 20.01
CA GLU A 153 1.85 32.94 19.05
C GLU A 153 1.45 33.61 17.74
N VAL A 154 2.08 33.20 16.64
CA VAL A 154 1.68 33.59 15.28
C VAL A 154 1.07 32.38 14.61
N SER A 155 -0.12 32.55 14.04
CA SER A 155 -0.86 31.51 13.33
C SER A 155 -1.26 31.99 11.94
N VAL A 156 -1.05 31.13 10.93
CA VAL A 156 -1.34 31.40 9.52
C VAL A 156 -2.36 30.40 9.03
N ASP A 157 -3.47 30.89 8.47
CA ASP A 157 -4.44 30.09 7.75
C ASP A 157 -3.88 29.70 6.38
N TYR A 158 -3.93 28.39 6.07
CA TYR A 158 -3.45 27.82 4.82
C TYR A 158 -4.56 27.27 3.93
N SER A 159 -5.83 27.44 4.30
CA SER A 159 -6.98 26.87 3.56
C SER A 159 -6.99 27.28 2.08
N GLY A 160 -6.55 28.50 1.76
CA GLY A 160 -6.45 28.99 0.39
C GLY A 160 -5.38 28.31 -0.47
N PHE A 161 -4.36 27.69 0.13
CA PHE A 161 -3.21 27.12 -0.59
C PHE A 161 -2.82 25.69 -0.15
N ALA A 162 -3.65 25.02 0.65
CA ALA A 162 -3.42 23.65 1.14
C ALA A 162 -3.11 22.67 0.00
N SER A 163 -3.83 22.78 -1.12
CA SER A 163 -3.71 21.89 -2.28
C SER A 163 -2.58 22.25 -3.25
N ALA A 164 -1.67 23.17 -2.90
CA ALA A 164 -0.71 23.72 -3.87
C ALA A 164 0.24 22.67 -4.47
N PHE A 165 0.61 21.64 -3.69
CA PHE A 165 1.73 20.75 -4.03
C PHE A 165 1.41 19.25 -4.02
N GLY A 166 0.21 18.84 -3.59
CA GLY A 166 -0.17 17.43 -3.48
C GLY A 166 0.67 16.64 -2.46
N GLY A 167 0.43 15.33 -2.37
CA GLY A 167 1.22 14.40 -1.55
C GLY A 167 1.34 14.83 -0.09
N ASP A 168 0.20 15.13 0.52
CA ASP A 168 0.06 15.53 1.93
C ASP A 168 0.91 16.74 2.36
N TRP A 169 1.29 17.60 1.42
CA TRP A 169 2.13 18.78 1.70
C TRP A 169 1.55 19.64 2.84
N ALA A 170 0.23 19.86 2.85
CA ALA A 170 -0.48 20.61 3.90
C ALA A 170 -0.28 20.00 5.31
N GLN A 171 -0.22 18.68 5.41
CA GLN A 171 -0.05 17.95 6.67
C GLN A 171 1.37 18.00 7.21
N ARG A 172 2.34 18.27 6.32
CA ARG A 172 3.75 18.47 6.68
C ARG A 172 4.08 19.94 6.99
N LEU A 173 3.12 20.86 6.89
CA LEU A 173 3.36 22.28 7.14
C LEU A 173 3.81 22.55 8.58
N HIS A 174 4.84 23.38 8.69
CA HIS A 174 5.34 23.92 9.94
C HIS A 174 5.83 25.35 9.75
N LEU A 175 6.06 26.05 10.87
CA LEU A 175 6.67 27.38 10.87
C LEU A 175 8.17 27.27 11.11
N VAL A 176 8.94 28.03 10.33
CA VAL A 176 10.38 28.20 10.50
C VAL A 176 10.74 29.67 10.66
N GLN A 177 11.83 29.94 11.36
CA GLN A 177 12.42 31.27 11.44
C GLN A 177 13.63 31.39 10.51
N LEU A 178 13.71 32.50 9.77
CA LEU A 178 14.87 32.84 8.93
C LEU A 178 15.63 34.05 9.52
N PRO A 179 16.93 34.19 9.22
CA PRO A 179 17.67 35.41 9.50
C PRO A 179 17.05 36.62 8.79
N ALA A 180 17.08 37.79 9.41
CA ALA A 180 16.52 39.01 8.84
C ALA A 180 17.08 39.39 7.45
N CYS A 181 18.32 38.97 7.16
CA CYS A 181 18.93 39.18 5.85
C CYS A 181 18.22 38.41 4.70
N ALA A 182 17.29 37.50 4.99
CA ALA A 182 16.39 36.91 4.00
C ALA A 182 15.56 37.97 3.26
N LEU A 183 15.27 39.11 3.90
CA LEU A 183 14.48 40.19 3.28
C LEU A 183 15.32 41.09 2.37
N THR A 184 16.65 41.09 2.50
CA THR A 184 17.52 42.07 1.86
C THR A 184 18.58 41.44 0.95
N THR A 185 19.19 40.34 1.39
CA THR A 185 20.21 39.58 0.65
C THR A 185 19.91 38.08 0.63
N PRO A 186 18.72 37.65 0.16
CA PRO A 186 18.31 36.25 0.17
C PRO A 186 19.22 35.32 -0.67
N GLU A 187 19.99 35.87 -1.62
CA GLU A 187 20.92 35.11 -2.44
C GLU A 187 22.02 34.39 -1.62
N LYS A 188 22.34 34.90 -0.43
CA LYS A 188 23.34 34.28 0.45
C LYS A 188 22.75 33.07 1.18
N ALA A 189 23.43 31.93 1.10
CA ALA A 189 23.00 30.69 1.76
C ALA A 189 22.72 30.87 3.27
N VAL A 190 23.52 31.69 3.97
CA VAL A 190 23.30 31.98 5.39
C VAL A 190 21.94 32.64 5.66
N CYS A 191 21.42 33.44 4.73
CA CYS A 191 20.13 34.13 4.86
C CYS A 191 18.94 33.20 4.58
N ARG A 192 19.18 32.05 3.95
CA ARG A 192 18.17 31.02 3.67
C ARG A 192 18.15 29.90 4.71
N ARG A 193 18.97 30.00 5.76
CA ARG A 193 19.00 29.01 6.83
C ARG A 193 17.69 29.05 7.62
N GLN A 194 16.89 28.00 7.50
CA GLN A 194 15.64 27.85 8.22
C GLN A 194 15.91 27.20 9.59
N THR A 195 15.32 27.76 10.64
CA THR A 195 15.33 27.18 11.98
C THR A 195 13.91 26.69 12.29
N PRO A 196 13.67 25.37 12.38
CA PRO A 196 12.36 24.84 12.72
C PRO A 196 11.85 25.36 14.06
N LEU A 197 10.58 25.76 14.11
CA LEU A 197 9.89 26.14 15.32
C LEU A 197 8.99 25.00 15.78
N LYS A 198 8.81 24.87 17.10
CA LYS A 198 7.78 23.98 17.65
C LYS A 198 6.42 24.49 17.16
N THR A 199 5.80 23.71 16.29
CA THR A 199 4.62 24.10 15.54
C THR A 199 3.44 23.23 15.91
N ASP A 200 2.27 23.84 16.00
CA ASP A 200 0.97 23.18 15.99
C ASP A 200 0.34 23.41 14.62
N ASN A 201 0.30 22.36 13.80
CA ASN A 201 -0.46 22.36 12.55
C ASN A 201 -1.85 21.85 12.89
N ASN A 202 -2.90 22.63 12.70
CA ASN A 202 -4.27 22.19 12.89
C ASN A 202 -4.87 21.81 11.53
N ALA A 203 -4.98 20.51 11.26
CA ALA A 203 -5.47 20.00 9.97
C ALA A 203 -6.95 20.34 9.77
N SER A 204 -7.74 20.28 10.84
CA SER A 204 -9.18 20.53 10.80
C SER A 204 -9.53 22.00 10.56
N GLU A 205 -8.76 22.91 11.16
CA GLU A 205 -8.90 24.36 10.99
C GLU A 205 -8.08 24.91 9.82
N GLN A 206 -7.24 24.07 9.20
CA GLN A 206 -6.28 24.44 8.16
C GLN A 206 -5.43 25.65 8.54
N SER A 207 -4.84 25.61 9.74
CA SER A 207 -3.96 26.67 10.23
C SER A 207 -2.69 26.13 10.85
N VAL A 208 -1.61 26.91 10.83
CA VAL A 208 -0.32 26.53 11.40
C VAL A 208 0.16 27.60 12.36
N ALA A 209 0.47 27.21 13.60
CA ALA A 209 0.76 28.12 14.70
C ALA A 209 2.09 27.80 15.39
N ALA A 210 2.86 28.82 15.75
CA ALA A 210 4.07 28.65 16.54
C ALA A 210 4.29 29.84 17.47
N GLN A 211 4.92 29.57 18.61
CA GLN A 211 5.39 30.61 19.50
C GLN A 211 6.69 31.20 18.97
N VAL A 212 6.73 32.52 18.84
CA VAL A 212 7.85 33.28 18.28
C VAL A 212 8.17 34.47 19.15
N THR A 213 9.42 34.95 19.09
CA THR A 213 9.79 36.23 19.69
C THR A 213 9.73 37.31 18.61
N LEU A 214 8.79 38.24 18.76
CA LEU A 214 8.63 39.39 17.89
C LEU A 214 9.68 40.46 18.23
N ALA A 215 10.36 40.94 17.20
CA ALA A 215 11.26 42.09 17.31
C ALA A 215 10.48 43.39 17.58
N LYS A 216 11.18 44.40 18.12
CA LYS A 216 10.59 45.72 18.36
C LYS A 216 10.40 46.46 17.03
N ALA A 217 9.23 47.06 16.82
CA ALA A 217 9.00 47.97 15.70
C ALA A 217 9.81 49.28 15.88
N GLU A 218 10.56 49.68 14.85
CA GLU A 218 11.25 50.98 14.82
C GLU A 218 10.28 52.07 14.31
N PRO A 219 10.17 53.23 14.99
CA PRO A 219 9.31 54.33 14.53
C PRO A 219 9.76 54.86 13.15
N GLY A 220 8.95 54.65 12.11
CA GLY A 220 9.11 55.28 10.79
C GLY A 220 9.70 54.43 9.66
N ALA A 221 9.65 53.09 9.73
CA ALA A 221 10.03 52.24 8.59
C ALA A 221 9.03 52.37 7.41
N PRO A 222 9.45 52.76 6.20
CA PRO A 222 8.56 52.92 5.05
C PRO A 222 8.20 51.59 4.39
N SER A 223 7.00 51.56 3.80
CA SER A 223 6.47 50.50 2.92
C SER A 223 7.47 50.02 1.86
N ALA A 224 7.64 48.70 1.76
CA ALA A 224 8.06 47.83 0.64
C ALA A 224 9.10 48.27 -0.44
N GLN A 225 9.71 49.46 -0.42
CA GLN A 225 10.55 49.94 -1.54
C GLN A 225 11.93 50.50 -1.16
N SER A 226 12.36 50.47 0.09
CA SER A 226 13.73 50.89 0.43
C SER A 226 14.23 50.28 1.74
N VAL A 227 14.94 49.16 1.66
CA VAL A 227 15.76 48.63 2.77
C VAL A 227 17.16 48.30 2.26
N ALA A 228 17.97 49.35 2.10
CA ALA A 228 19.42 49.23 2.02
C ALA A 228 20.01 49.89 3.27
N SER A 229 20.59 49.06 4.15
CA SER A 229 21.50 49.42 5.25
C SER A 229 20.87 49.86 6.59
N ALA A 230 20.77 48.93 7.55
CA ALA A 230 20.94 49.21 8.99
C ALA A 230 21.13 47.89 9.79
N GLU A 231 22.19 47.83 10.61
CA GLU A 231 22.44 46.79 11.62
C GLU A 231 21.73 47.20 12.95
N GLY A 232 20.57 46.60 13.23
CA GLY A 232 19.68 46.79 14.40
C GLY A 232 18.40 45.94 14.22
N PRO A 233 17.62 45.56 15.27
CA PRO A 233 16.70 44.42 15.19
C PRO A 233 15.62 44.66 14.14
N SER A 234 15.79 43.97 13.03
CA SER A 234 14.88 43.89 11.90
C SER A 234 13.70 42.99 12.30
N ALA A 235 12.55 43.18 11.65
CA ALA A 235 11.37 42.36 11.88
C ALA A 235 11.70 40.85 11.93
N THR A 236 11.01 40.12 12.80
CA THR A 236 11.12 38.65 12.87
C THR A 236 10.64 38.07 11.55
N VAL A 237 11.50 37.31 10.85
CA VAL A 237 11.16 36.69 9.56
C VAL A 237 10.75 35.24 9.79
N LEU A 238 9.56 34.90 9.34
CA LEU A 238 8.98 33.56 9.46
C LEU A 238 8.60 33.04 8.08
N ALA A 239 8.55 31.72 7.94
CA ALA A 239 7.96 31.08 6.79
C ALA A 239 7.10 29.89 7.19
N VAL A 240 6.00 29.70 6.45
CA VAL A 240 5.22 28.46 6.44
C VAL A 240 5.73 27.60 5.30
N THR A 241 6.24 26.41 5.62
CA THR A 241 6.79 25.46 4.64
C THR A 241 6.56 24.02 5.10
N ALA A 242 6.62 23.06 4.20
CA ALA A 242 6.51 21.64 4.55
C ALA A 242 7.83 21.08 5.07
N ALA A 243 7.75 20.15 6.03
CA ALA A 243 8.86 19.30 6.42
C ALA A 243 9.39 18.56 5.19
N ALA A 244 10.71 18.46 5.06
CA ALA A 244 11.34 17.91 3.87
C ALA A 244 10.88 16.46 3.61
N ALA A 245 10.57 16.14 2.35
CA ALA A 245 10.19 14.78 1.99
C ALA A 245 11.35 13.80 2.26
N GLY A 246 11.01 12.56 2.61
CA GLY A 246 12.01 11.54 2.97
C GLY A 246 12.58 11.67 4.39
N SER A 247 12.05 12.59 5.22
CA SER A 247 12.41 12.69 6.66
C SER A 247 11.61 11.75 7.56
N GLY A 248 10.73 10.92 6.99
CA GLY A 248 9.87 9.96 7.69
C GLY A 248 8.38 10.32 7.66
N ALA A 249 7.64 9.71 8.58
CA ALA A 249 6.19 9.80 8.68
C ALA A 249 5.66 11.25 8.82
N SER A 250 4.53 11.52 8.17
CA SER A 250 3.76 12.76 8.30
C SER A 250 3.37 13.00 9.77
N PRO A 251 3.57 14.21 10.32
CA PRO A 251 3.14 14.56 11.68
C PRO A 251 1.64 14.34 11.93
N LYS A 252 0.82 14.30 10.88
CA LYS A 252 -0.64 14.11 10.92
C LYS A 252 -1.10 12.74 10.46
N GLY A 253 -0.18 11.79 10.33
CA GLY A 253 -0.48 10.37 10.14
C GLY A 253 -0.94 9.98 8.75
N THR A 254 -0.79 10.86 7.75
CA THR A 254 -1.25 10.61 6.37
C THR A 254 -0.34 9.70 5.56
N GLY A 255 0.87 9.38 6.05
CA GLY A 255 1.77 8.40 5.47
C GLY A 255 3.25 8.83 5.54
N ASP A 256 4.11 8.01 4.96
CA ASP A 256 5.56 8.19 4.91
C ASP A 256 6.09 7.96 3.49
N TYR A 257 6.64 8.99 2.86
CA TYR A 257 7.26 8.88 1.52
C TYR A 257 8.71 8.35 1.57
N ALA A 258 9.35 8.26 2.74
CA ALA A 258 10.63 7.57 2.91
C ALA A 258 10.47 6.03 2.81
N ALA A 259 9.24 5.52 3.02
CA ALA A 259 8.93 4.10 2.85
C ALA A 259 8.74 3.72 1.37
N THR A 260 9.24 2.53 0.99
CA THR A 260 8.99 1.94 -0.33
C THR A 260 7.54 1.44 -0.45
N GLU A 261 7.18 0.86 -1.60
CA GLU A 261 5.84 0.31 -1.83
C GLU A 261 5.56 -0.97 -1.03
N LEU A 262 6.59 -1.71 -0.60
CA LEU A 262 6.42 -2.91 0.21
C LEU A 262 6.08 -2.50 1.65
N SER A 263 4.81 -2.67 2.02
CA SER A 263 4.33 -2.32 3.37
C SER A 263 4.38 -3.51 4.32
N PRO A 264 4.48 -3.30 5.65
CA PRO A 264 4.47 -4.38 6.64
C PRO A 264 3.24 -5.30 6.54
N SER A 265 2.10 -4.77 6.07
CA SER A 265 0.88 -5.56 5.85
C SER A 265 1.04 -6.67 4.80
N SER A 266 2.11 -6.68 4.00
CA SER A 266 2.41 -7.80 3.10
C SER A 266 2.71 -9.10 3.84
N ALA A 267 3.10 -9.02 5.12
CA ALA A 267 3.33 -10.18 5.98
C ALA A 267 2.05 -10.66 6.69
N TRP A 268 0.93 -9.94 6.55
CA TRP A 268 -0.33 -10.34 7.17
C TRP A 268 -0.90 -11.62 6.58
N GLU A 269 -1.62 -12.37 7.42
CA GLU A 269 -2.38 -13.52 6.98
C GLU A 269 -3.38 -13.14 5.88
N ALA A 270 -3.38 -13.91 4.79
CA ALA A 270 -4.19 -13.68 3.60
C ALA A 270 -5.11 -14.87 3.31
N GLY A 271 -6.18 -14.64 2.54
CA GLY A 271 -7.12 -15.71 2.18
C GLY A 271 -8.12 -16.08 3.27
N GLY A 272 -8.37 -17.37 3.47
CA GLY A 272 -9.59 -17.89 4.11
C GLY A 272 -9.83 -17.45 5.56
N SER A 273 -8.77 -17.30 6.37
CA SER A 273 -8.84 -16.84 7.76
C SER A 273 -8.70 -15.33 7.91
N SER A 274 -8.28 -14.60 6.88
CA SER A 274 -7.90 -13.17 6.97
C SER A 274 -9.08 -12.24 7.24
N GLY A 275 -10.27 -12.61 6.77
CA GLY A 275 -11.47 -11.77 6.73
C GLY A 275 -11.44 -10.65 5.67
N ALA A 276 -10.37 -10.50 4.88
CA ALA A 276 -10.30 -9.51 3.80
C ALA A 276 -11.15 -9.91 2.58
N PHE A 277 -11.60 -8.92 1.81
CA PHE A 277 -12.19 -9.15 0.49
C PHE A 277 -11.10 -9.13 -0.57
N THR A 278 -11.00 -10.23 -1.33
CA THR A 278 -10.10 -10.33 -2.48
C THR A 278 -10.89 -10.51 -3.78
N TRP A 279 -10.40 -9.93 -4.87
CA TRP A 279 -11.01 -10.08 -6.20
C TRP A 279 -9.94 -10.08 -7.29
N ASN A 280 -10.08 -10.94 -8.30
CA ASN A 280 -9.08 -11.09 -9.36
C ASN A 280 -9.73 -10.97 -10.74
N TYR A 281 -9.04 -10.28 -11.66
CA TYR A 281 -9.39 -10.18 -13.08
C TYR A 281 -8.20 -10.63 -13.94
N GLY A 282 -8.29 -11.84 -14.49
CA GLY A 282 -7.27 -12.38 -15.38
C GLY A 282 -7.34 -11.76 -16.77
N PHE A 283 -6.19 -11.31 -17.29
CA PHE A 283 -6.08 -10.87 -18.67
C PHE A 283 -5.81 -12.08 -19.57
N THR A 284 -6.69 -12.33 -20.53
CA THR A 284 -6.47 -13.41 -21.50
C THR A 284 -5.40 -12.99 -22.50
N VAL A 285 -4.22 -13.58 -22.41
CA VAL A 285 -3.12 -13.33 -23.36
C VAL A 285 -3.12 -14.36 -24.49
N PRO A 286 -2.67 -14.00 -25.71
CA PRO A 286 -2.47 -14.96 -26.79
C PRO A 286 -1.62 -16.15 -26.33
N PRO A 287 -1.97 -17.41 -26.67
CA PRO A 287 -1.11 -18.54 -26.37
C PRO A 287 0.19 -18.43 -27.18
N ALA A 288 1.33 -18.77 -26.56
CA ALA A 288 2.58 -18.96 -27.28
C ALA A 288 2.66 -20.38 -27.87
N ALA A 289 3.50 -20.59 -28.89
CA ALA A 289 3.70 -21.91 -29.50
C ALA A 289 4.36 -22.90 -28.52
N ALA A 290 5.21 -22.39 -27.64
CA ALA A 290 5.75 -23.05 -26.46
C ALA A 290 5.80 -22.05 -25.30
N GLY A 291 5.83 -22.52 -24.04
CA GLY A 291 5.80 -21.67 -22.85
C GLY A 291 7.02 -20.76 -22.71
N PRO A 292 7.25 -20.11 -21.56
CA PRO A 292 6.23 -19.72 -20.60
C PRO A 292 5.32 -18.61 -21.17
N THR A 293 4.08 -18.55 -20.68
CA THR A 293 3.13 -17.46 -20.95
C THR A 293 2.92 -16.66 -19.65
N PRO A 294 2.91 -15.32 -19.68
CA PRO A 294 2.84 -14.52 -18.45
C PRO A 294 1.48 -14.67 -17.73
N PRO A 295 1.45 -14.92 -16.42
CA PRO A 295 0.21 -15.03 -15.64
C PRO A 295 -0.34 -13.64 -15.25
N LEU A 296 -0.78 -12.86 -16.23
CA LEU A 296 -1.19 -11.46 -16.03
C LEU A 296 -2.61 -11.35 -15.46
N ALA A 297 -2.76 -10.68 -14.32
CA ALA A 297 -4.05 -10.37 -13.70
C ALA A 297 -4.02 -9.04 -12.94
N LEU A 298 -5.18 -8.44 -12.70
CA LEU A 298 -5.38 -7.52 -11.59
C LEU A 298 -5.84 -8.30 -10.36
N SER A 299 -5.32 -7.94 -9.21
CA SER A 299 -5.82 -8.35 -7.90
C SER A 299 -6.30 -7.14 -7.11
N TYR A 300 -7.33 -7.33 -6.31
CA TYR A 300 -7.78 -6.40 -5.28
C TYR A 300 -7.68 -7.10 -3.93
N ASP A 301 -7.23 -6.38 -2.91
CA ASP A 301 -7.27 -6.83 -1.52
C ASP A 301 -7.64 -5.69 -0.57
N SER A 302 -8.76 -5.83 0.15
CA SER A 302 -9.16 -4.85 1.16
C SER A 302 -8.23 -4.84 2.39
N GLY A 303 -7.50 -5.94 2.66
CA GLY A 303 -6.54 -6.03 3.76
C GLY A 303 -5.37 -5.08 3.58
N SER A 304 -4.81 -4.99 2.38
CA SER A 304 -3.77 -3.99 2.03
C SER A 304 -4.18 -2.54 2.31
N ILE A 305 -5.49 -2.24 2.18
CA ILE A 305 -6.03 -0.91 2.48
C ILE A 305 -6.05 -0.67 3.99
N ASP A 306 -6.46 -1.68 4.78
CA ASP A 306 -6.47 -1.61 6.24
C ASP A 306 -5.06 -1.36 6.80
N GLY A 307 -4.01 -1.87 6.12
CA GLY A 307 -2.60 -1.73 6.49
C GLY A 307 -1.96 -0.37 6.22
N ARG A 308 -2.68 0.58 5.60
CA ARG A 308 -2.18 1.94 5.33
C ARG A 308 -2.33 2.83 6.56
N THR A 309 -1.19 3.20 7.13
CA THR A 309 -1.04 3.92 8.40
C THR A 309 -0.11 5.13 8.26
N ALA A 310 0.26 5.76 9.38
CA ALA A 310 1.20 6.88 9.40
C ALA A 310 2.62 6.52 8.92
N THR A 311 3.05 5.27 9.09
CA THR A 311 4.42 4.81 8.83
C THR A 311 4.58 4.12 7.48
N THR A 312 3.53 4.10 6.66
CA THR A 312 3.53 3.44 5.35
C THR A 312 3.43 4.45 4.23
N ASN A 313 3.94 4.08 3.06
CA ASN A 313 3.66 4.81 1.84
C ASN A 313 2.18 4.67 1.48
N ASN A 314 1.46 5.80 1.52
CA ASN A 314 0.01 5.82 1.38
C ASN A 314 -0.48 6.13 -0.03
N GLN A 315 0.42 6.31 -1.00
CA GLN A 315 0.04 6.44 -2.41
C GLN A 315 -0.61 5.15 -2.91
N GLY A 316 -1.76 5.27 -3.58
CA GLY A 316 -2.42 4.16 -4.28
C GLY A 316 -1.54 3.62 -5.41
N SER A 317 -1.72 2.35 -5.80
CA SER A 317 -0.96 1.76 -6.91
C SER A 317 -1.19 2.51 -8.24
N ALA A 318 -0.48 2.13 -9.29
CA ALA A 318 -0.74 2.64 -10.64
C ALA A 318 -2.16 2.32 -11.15
N VAL A 319 -2.86 1.34 -10.56
CA VAL A 319 -4.20 0.94 -10.95
C VAL A 319 -5.27 1.67 -10.13
N GLY A 320 -5.02 1.88 -8.84
CA GLY A 320 -5.93 2.51 -7.89
C GLY A 320 -5.88 1.84 -6.51
N GLU A 321 -6.59 2.41 -5.55
CA GLU A 321 -6.60 1.94 -4.16
C GLU A 321 -7.01 0.47 -4.03
N GLY A 322 -6.18 -0.30 -3.30
CA GLY A 322 -6.35 -1.74 -3.07
C GLY A 322 -6.12 -2.64 -4.28
N PHE A 323 -5.94 -2.09 -5.48
CA PHE A 323 -5.62 -2.86 -6.68
C PHE A 323 -4.12 -3.00 -6.89
N SER A 324 -3.69 -4.13 -7.45
CA SER A 324 -2.34 -4.36 -7.95
C SER A 324 -2.39 -5.13 -9.27
N LEU A 325 -1.37 -4.95 -10.11
CA LEU A 325 -1.12 -5.81 -11.27
C LEU A 325 -0.22 -6.96 -10.82
N THR A 326 -0.33 -8.14 -11.43
CA THR A 326 0.66 -9.22 -11.20
C THR A 326 2.05 -8.74 -11.61
N GLU A 327 2.85 -8.38 -10.61
CA GLU A 327 4.26 -8.04 -10.73
C GLU A 327 5.08 -9.00 -9.88
N SER A 328 6.32 -9.21 -10.31
CA SER A 328 7.26 -10.06 -9.60
C SER A 328 8.56 -9.28 -9.41
N TYR A 329 9.05 -9.22 -8.18
CA TYR A 329 10.26 -8.50 -7.82
C TYR A 329 10.89 -9.06 -6.54
N ILE A 330 12.15 -8.76 -6.32
CA ILE A 330 12.81 -8.88 -5.02
C ILE A 330 13.11 -7.47 -4.52
N GLU A 331 12.88 -7.21 -3.24
CA GLU A 331 13.20 -5.94 -2.57
C GLU A 331 14.14 -6.15 -1.40
N ARG A 332 14.98 -5.14 -1.14
CA ARG A 332 15.80 -5.02 0.06
C ARG A 332 15.37 -3.77 0.82
N SER A 333 15.22 -3.92 2.13
CA SER A 333 14.96 -2.81 3.05
C SER A 333 16.27 -2.25 3.61
N TYR A 334 16.28 -0.95 3.89
CA TYR A 334 17.41 -0.24 4.50
C TYR A 334 16.94 0.56 5.71
N GLY A 335 17.82 0.72 6.70
CA GLY A 335 17.57 1.58 7.84
C GLY A 335 17.70 3.06 7.46
N SER A 336 17.25 3.94 8.34
CA SER A 336 17.60 5.36 8.27
C SER A 336 18.87 5.61 9.06
N CYS A 337 19.83 6.34 8.51
CA CYS A 337 21.05 6.69 9.24
C CYS A 337 20.78 7.53 10.51
N ASP A 338 19.67 8.27 10.59
CA ASP A 338 19.23 8.98 11.80
C ASP A 338 19.00 8.01 12.97
N LYS A 339 18.55 6.80 12.67
CA LYS A 339 18.35 5.72 13.64
C LYS A 339 19.60 4.85 13.84
N ASP A 340 20.69 5.19 13.16
CA ASP A 340 21.97 4.49 13.22
C ASP A 340 23.11 5.42 13.70
N GLY A 341 22.80 6.26 14.69
CA GLY A 341 23.80 7.14 15.31
C GLY A 341 24.19 8.38 14.51
N HIS A 342 23.57 8.63 13.35
CA HIS A 342 23.80 9.82 12.51
C HIS A 342 22.63 10.81 12.55
N ALA A 343 22.48 11.54 13.66
CA ALA A 343 21.40 12.49 13.88
C ALA A 343 21.12 13.43 12.69
N ASP A 344 19.85 13.57 12.31
CA ASP A 344 19.31 14.34 11.18
C ASP A 344 19.83 13.91 9.78
N VAL A 345 20.41 12.72 9.65
CA VAL A 345 20.84 12.14 8.36
C VAL A 345 19.79 11.12 7.92
N TRP A 346 18.90 11.52 7.02
CA TRP A 346 17.79 10.68 6.55
C TRP A 346 18.14 9.83 5.33
N ASP A 347 19.43 9.75 4.99
CA ASP A 347 19.96 8.79 4.04
C ASP A 347 19.70 7.34 4.49
N HIS A 348 19.78 6.40 3.56
CA HIS A 348 19.70 4.98 3.90
C HIS A 348 21.04 4.45 4.41
N CYS A 349 21.00 3.77 5.55
CA CYS A 349 22.12 3.01 6.08
C CYS A 349 21.87 1.51 5.92
N TRP A 350 22.95 0.78 5.70
CA TRP A 350 22.92 -0.67 5.76
C TRP A 350 22.53 -1.10 7.19
N LYS A 351 21.95 -2.29 7.33
CA LYS A 351 21.67 -2.85 8.66
C LYS A 351 22.09 -4.31 8.72
N TYR A 352 21.59 -5.09 7.76
CA TYR A 352 22.00 -6.46 7.54
C TYR A 352 21.59 -6.93 6.13
N ASP A 353 22.12 -8.08 5.75
CA ASP A 353 21.83 -8.72 4.47
C ASP A 353 20.41 -9.30 4.46
N ASN A 354 19.47 -8.58 3.84
CA ASN A 354 18.04 -8.91 3.82
C ASN A 354 17.47 -8.85 2.40
N ALA A 355 16.38 -9.58 2.17
CA ALA A 355 15.55 -9.45 1.00
C ALA A 355 14.16 -10.08 1.21
N SER A 356 13.17 -9.58 0.49
CA SER A 356 11.83 -10.18 0.36
C SER A 356 11.47 -10.32 -1.11
N ILE A 357 10.73 -11.35 -1.48
CA ILE A 357 10.29 -11.60 -2.85
C ILE A 357 8.77 -11.48 -2.96
N VAL A 358 8.31 -10.89 -4.06
CA VAL A 358 6.97 -11.11 -4.59
C VAL A 358 7.12 -11.87 -5.90
N LEU A 359 6.53 -13.07 -5.97
CA LEU A 359 6.54 -13.90 -7.17
C LEU A 359 5.11 -14.29 -7.54
N ASN A 360 4.65 -13.83 -8.71
CA ASN A 360 3.30 -14.06 -9.22
C ASN A 360 2.20 -13.70 -8.20
N GLY A 361 2.38 -12.57 -7.51
CA GLY A 361 1.42 -12.06 -6.51
C GLY A 361 1.51 -12.70 -5.13
N LYS A 362 2.50 -13.57 -4.85
CA LYS A 362 2.76 -14.11 -3.51
C LYS A 362 4.01 -13.50 -2.90
N SER A 363 3.92 -12.99 -1.67
CA SER A 363 5.05 -12.45 -0.92
C SER A 363 5.72 -13.51 -0.04
N ASN A 364 7.03 -13.39 0.16
CA ASN A 364 7.81 -14.28 1.01
C ASN A 364 9.13 -13.61 1.44
N ARG A 365 9.60 -13.84 2.67
CA ARG A 365 10.92 -13.37 3.12
C ARG A 365 12.03 -14.30 2.60
N LEU A 366 13.17 -13.74 2.22
CA LEU A 366 14.35 -14.53 1.86
C LEU A 366 15.27 -14.64 3.08
N ILE A 367 15.58 -15.87 3.48
CA ILE A 367 16.42 -16.20 4.64
C ILE A 367 17.80 -16.62 4.15
N LYS A 368 18.84 -15.92 4.58
CA LYS A 368 20.23 -16.29 4.32
C LYS A 368 20.72 -17.18 5.44
N ASP A 369 20.94 -18.46 5.15
CA ASP A 369 21.46 -19.40 6.13
C ASP A 369 22.86 -18.99 6.60
N ASP A 370 23.03 -18.68 7.90
CA ASP A 370 24.30 -18.22 8.46
C ASP A 370 25.42 -19.25 8.30
N THR A 371 25.07 -20.54 8.25
CA THR A 371 26.06 -21.63 8.15
C THR A 371 26.56 -21.82 6.72
N SER A 372 25.65 -21.92 5.75
CA SER A 372 25.99 -22.21 4.35
C SER A 372 26.10 -20.99 3.44
N GLY A 373 25.59 -19.84 3.87
CA GLY A 373 25.46 -18.61 3.07
C GLY A 373 24.40 -18.70 1.96
N LYS A 374 23.62 -19.79 1.90
CA LYS A 374 22.59 -20.00 0.88
C LYS A 374 21.30 -19.30 1.26
N TRP A 375 20.60 -18.79 0.24
CA TRP A 375 19.29 -18.19 0.40
C TRP A 375 18.17 -19.21 0.25
N ARG A 376 17.12 -19.08 1.07
CA ARG A 376 15.89 -19.88 1.02
C ARG A 376 14.68 -18.97 1.16
N LEU A 377 13.54 -19.40 0.62
CA LEU A 377 12.25 -18.83 1.00
C LEU A 377 11.94 -19.20 2.45
N GLU A 378 11.28 -18.32 3.18
CA GLU A 378 10.85 -18.54 4.56
C GLU A 378 9.89 -19.73 4.70
N ASP A 379 8.95 -19.90 3.77
CA ASP A 379 8.03 -21.06 3.73
C ASP A 379 8.64 -22.34 3.12
N ASP A 380 9.88 -22.23 2.62
CA ASP A 380 10.65 -23.27 1.96
C ASP A 380 9.81 -24.26 1.14
N ASP A 381 9.26 -23.77 0.03
CA ASP A 381 8.52 -24.59 -0.94
C ASP A 381 9.42 -25.53 -1.78
N ALA A 382 10.70 -25.66 -1.41
CA ALA A 382 11.79 -26.34 -2.11
C ALA A 382 12.36 -25.61 -3.34
N SER A 383 11.96 -24.37 -3.61
CA SER A 383 12.63 -23.53 -4.61
C SER A 383 14.09 -23.24 -4.21
N THR A 384 14.95 -23.06 -5.22
CA THR A 384 16.34 -22.64 -5.00
C THR A 384 16.47 -21.15 -5.26
N VAL A 385 17.01 -20.40 -4.30
CA VAL A 385 17.28 -18.97 -4.42
C VAL A 385 18.79 -18.75 -4.53
N THR A 386 19.22 -18.16 -5.64
CA THR A 386 20.64 -17.87 -5.91
C THR A 386 20.84 -16.38 -6.10
N ARG A 387 21.66 -15.78 -5.24
CA ARG A 387 22.20 -14.43 -5.43
C ARG A 387 23.46 -14.48 -6.27
N SER A 388 23.59 -13.57 -7.23
CA SER A 388 24.75 -13.44 -8.11
C SER A 388 25.15 -11.97 -8.25
N THR A 389 26.35 -11.69 -8.75
CA THR A 389 26.89 -10.34 -8.95
C THR A 389 27.49 -10.21 -10.36
N GLY A 390 27.89 -9.01 -10.77
CA GLY A 390 28.52 -8.72 -12.06
C GLY A 390 27.56 -8.38 -13.20
N ALA A 391 26.28 -8.16 -12.92
CA ALA A 391 25.32 -7.66 -13.91
C ALA A 391 25.58 -6.18 -14.27
N ASP A 392 25.31 -5.81 -15.51
CA ASP A 392 25.31 -4.40 -15.96
C ASP A 392 23.95 -3.76 -15.65
N ASN A 393 23.71 -3.45 -14.37
CA ASN A 393 22.39 -3.02 -13.88
C ASN A 393 22.39 -1.72 -13.04
N GLY A 394 23.58 -1.16 -12.77
CA GLY A 394 23.76 0.09 -12.03
C GLY A 394 23.87 -0.07 -10.51
N ASP A 395 23.73 -1.29 -9.98
CA ASP A 395 24.14 -1.64 -8.62
C ASP A 395 25.68 -1.64 -8.49
N ASP A 396 26.22 -1.43 -7.30
CA ASP A 396 27.66 -1.23 -7.07
C ASP A 396 28.52 -2.43 -7.49
N ASN A 397 27.99 -3.64 -7.33
CA ASN A 397 28.63 -4.89 -7.68
C ASN A 397 27.85 -5.67 -8.76
N GLY A 398 26.72 -5.13 -9.21
CA GLY A 398 25.87 -5.76 -10.20
C GLY A 398 25.07 -6.93 -9.61
N GLU A 399 24.57 -6.78 -8.37
CA GLU A 399 23.78 -7.81 -7.70
C GLU A 399 22.52 -8.14 -8.51
N TYR A 400 22.18 -9.42 -8.65
CA TYR A 400 20.95 -9.92 -9.26
C TYR A 400 20.58 -11.30 -8.69
N TRP A 401 19.35 -11.75 -8.95
CA TRP A 401 18.81 -12.95 -8.31
C TRP A 401 18.23 -13.93 -9.31
N THR A 402 18.32 -15.22 -9.00
CA THR A 402 17.64 -16.29 -9.72
C THR A 402 16.89 -17.18 -8.74
N VAL A 403 15.59 -17.34 -8.97
CA VAL A 403 14.74 -18.30 -8.25
C VAL A 403 14.37 -19.41 -9.22
N THR A 404 14.65 -20.66 -8.85
CA THR A 404 14.21 -21.84 -9.62
C THR A 404 13.16 -22.58 -8.81
N THR A 405 11.94 -22.65 -9.33
CA THR A 405 10.81 -23.33 -8.70
C THR A 405 10.95 -24.85 -8.79
N GLY A 406 10.15 -25.59 -8.01
CA GLY A 406 10.22 -27.07 -7.97
C GLY A 406 9.92 -27.78 -9.29
N ASP A 407 9.28 -27.11 -10.25
CA ASP A 407 9.06 -27.58 -11.63
C ASP A 407 10.24 -27.29 -12.58
N GLY A 408 11.26 -26.59 -12.11
CA GLY A 408 12.47 -26.24 -12.85
C GLY A 408 12.40 -24.92 -13.62
N THR A 409 11.30 -24.17 -13.54
CA THR A 409 11.22 -22.83 -14.14
C THR A 409 12.12 -21.85 -13.40
N LYS A 410 12.91 -21.09 -14.16
CA LYS A 410 13.80 -20.05 -13.63
C LYS A 410 13.15 -18.70 -13.77
N TYR A 411 13.24 -17.90 -12.72
CA TYR A 411 12.85 -16.50 -12.65
C TYR A 411 14.11 -15.70 -12.31
N VAL A 412 14.49 -14.76 -13.18
CA VAL A 412 15.67 -13.92 -13.00
C VAL A 412 15.23 -12.49 -12.76
N PHE A 413 15.85 -11.84 -11.77
CA PHE A 413 15.49 -10.52 -11.30
C PHE A 413 16.69 -9.60 -11.35
N GLY A 414 16.54 -8.48 -12.07
CA GLY A 414 17.54 -7.40 -12.12
C GLY A 414 18.87 -7.74 -12.81
N GLN A 415 18.93 -8.75 -13.67
CA GLN A 415 20.06 -8.98 -14.58
C GLN A 415 20.25 -7.82 -15.56
N ASN A 416 19.16 -7.16 -15.95
CA ASN A 416 19.09 -5.93 -16.76
C ASN A 416 19.59 -6.06 -18.22
N LYS A 417 20.83 -6.49 -18.42
CA LYS A 417 21.40 -6.84 -19.72
C LYS A 417 21.29 -8.35 -19.93
N LEU A 418 20.26 -8.77 -20.66
CA LEU A 418 20.01 -10.17 -20.97
C LEU A 418 21.03 -10.73 -21.97
N ASP A 419 21.21 -12.05 -21.98
CA ASP A 419 22.11 -12.74 -22.90
C ASP A 419 21.78 -12.43 -24.37
N GLY A 420 22.82 -12.12 -25.15
CA GLY A 420 22.68 -11.70 -26.54
C GLY A 420 22.32 -10.23 -26.75
N ALA A 421 22.04 -9.46 -25.69
CA ALA A 421 21.79 -8.02 -25.81
C ALA A 421 23.07 -7.25 -26.15
N ALA A 422 22.96 -6.29 -27.07
CA ALA A 422 23.99 -5.28 -27.28
C ALA A 422 23.79 -4.15 -26.26
N ASP A 423 23.07 -3.10 -26.66
CA ASP A 423 22.81 -1.92 -25.83
C ASP A 423 21.43 -1.96 -25.16
N GLN A 424 20.58 -2.94 -25.51
CA GLN A 424 19.26 -3.10 -24.91
C GLN A 424 19.36 -3.41 -23.42
N ARG A 425 18.55 -2.74 -22.59
CA ARG A 425 18.42 -2.98 -21.16
C ARG A 425 16.96 -3.08 -20.78
N THR A 426 16.61 -4.05 -19.96
CA THR A 426 15.24 -4.22 -19.44
C THR A 426 14.87 -3.15 -18.43
N ASN A 427 15.86 -2.47 -17.85
CA ASN A 427 15.72 -1.48 -16.77
C ASN A 427 15.11 -2.07 -15.49
N SER A 428 15.37 -3.34 -15.20
CA SER A 428 14.76 -4.09 -14.10
C SER A 428 15.28 -3.76 -12.70
N THR A 429 16.42 -3.08 -12.55
CA THR A 429 17.02 -2.79 -11.23
C THR A 429 16.83 -1.35 -10.81
N TRP A 430 16.27 -1.10 -9.63
CA TRP A 430 16.09 0.23 -9.04
C TRP A 430 17.09 0.44 -7.91
N THR A 431 17.82 1.55 -7.96
CA THR A 431 18.99 1.78 -7.10
C THR A 431 18.89 3.07 -6.29
N VAL A 432 19.56 3.09 -5.15
CA VAL A 432 19.65 4.22 -4.22
C VAL A 432 21.05 4.25 -3.56
N PRO A 433 21.61 5.41 -3.23
CA PRO A 433 22.81 5.47 -2.39
C PRO A 433 22.51 4.92 -0.98
N VAL A 434 23.37 4.05 -0.47
CA VAL A 434 23.32 3.46 0.86
C VAL A 434 24.69 3.60 1.52
N PHE A 435 24.71 4.04 2.77
CA PHE A 435 25.92 4.16 3.58
C PHE A 435 26.19 2.85 4.33
N GLY A 436 27.46 2.45 4.38
CA GLY A 436 27.96 1.52 5.39
C GLY A 436 28.74 2.31 6.44
N ASP A 437 28.15 2.55 7.60
CA ASP A 437 28.73 3.31 8.69
C ASP A 437 29.47 2.42 9.71
N ASP A 438 29.16 1.12 9.73
CA ASP A 438 29.79 0.13 10.59
C ASP A 438 30.73 -0.84 9.86
N SER A 439 31.69 -1.37 10.62
CA SER A 439 32.70 -2.30 10.10
C SER A 439 32.07 -3.59 9.59
N GLY A 440 32.32 -3.91 8.31
CA GLY A 440 31.78 -5.11 7.64
C GLY A 440 30.59 -4.82 6.73
N GLU A 441 30.09 -3.58 6.74
CA GLU A 441 29.00 -3.16 5.87
C GLU A 441 29.48 -2.77 4.47
N PRO A 442 28.64 -2.97 3.43
CA PRO A 442 28.94 -2.49 2.08
C PRO A 442 29.19 -0.97 2.08
N GLY A 443 30.37 -0.58 1.59
CA GLY A 443 30.75 0.83 1.48
C GLY A 443 31.62 1.36 2.62
N TYR A 444 31.66 0.70 3.79
CA TYR A 444 32.45 1.15 4.94
C TYR A 444 33.93 1.38 4.62
N ASP A 445 34.54 0.45 3.87
CA ASP A 445 35.96 0.51 3.50
C ASP A 445 36.28 1.49 2.36
N LYS A 446 35.29 2.22 1.83
CA LYS A 446 35.50 3.17 0.71
C LYS A 446 36.14 4.49 1.15
N GLY A 447 36.14 4.80 2.45
CA GLY A 447 36.77 6.01 2.96
C GLY A 447 36.86 6.08 4.48
N ASN A 448 37.49 7.16 4.96
CA ASN A 448 37.75 7.38 6.39
C ASN A 448 36.69 8.27 7.04
N THR A 449 35.76 8.82 6.25
CA THR A 449 34.66 9.67 6.72
C THR A 449 33.33 9.09 6.27
N PHE A 450 32.27 9.33 7.05
CA PHE A 450 30.90 8.90 6.69
C PHE A 450 30.51 9.29 5.26
N ALA A 451 30.84 10.52 4.84
CA ALA A 451 30.53 11.04 3.49
C ALA A 451 31.11 10.21 2.33
N GLU A 452 32.21 9.49 2.55
CA GLU A 452 32.91 8.68 1.54
C GLU A 452 32.40 7.23 1.47
N ARG A 453 31.54 6.81 2.41
CA ARG A 453 31.14 5.41 2.62
C ARG A 453 29.82 5.01 1.98
N ALA A 454 29.27 5.86 1.12
CA ALA A 454 28.08 5.53 0.35
C ALA A 454 28.42 4.77 -0.94
N VAL A 455 27.71 3.66 -1.18
CA VAL A 455 27.70 2.93 -2.45
C VAL A 455 26.30 2.93 -3.05
N THR A 456 26.18 2.74 -4.37
CA THR A 456 24.88 2.65 -5.03
C THR A 456 24.37 1.22 -4.93
N GLN A 457 23.36 0.97 -4.10
CA GLN A 457 22.78 -0.36 -3.94
C GLN A 457 21.42 -0.46 -4.64
N ALA A 458 21.07 -1.64 -5.11
CA ALA A 458 19.72 -1.95 -5.55
C ALA A 458 18.77 -2.16 -4.36
N TRP A 459 17.64 -1.45 -4.37
CA TRP A 459 16.56 -1.63 -3.41
C TRP A 459 15.42 -2.49 -3.98
N ARG A 460 15.28 -2.58 -5.31
CA ARG A 460 14.34 -3.48 -5.99
C ARG A 460 14.96 -4.08 -7.26
N TRP A 461 14.85 -5.39 -7.41
CA TRP A 461 15.14 -6.15 -8.63
C TRP A 461 13.81 -6.67 -9.19
N ASN A 462 13.29 -6.05 -10.24
CA ASN A 462 12.09 -6.52 -10.93
C ASN A 462 12.43 -7.75 -11.79
N LEU A 463 11.45 -8.63 -12.01
CA LEU A 463 11.58 -9.77 -12.91
C LEU A 463 11.94 -9.27 -14.31
N ASP A 464 13.01 -9.79 -14.91
CA ASP A 464 13.38 -9.45 -16.30
C ASP A 464 13.34 -10.64 -17.25
N TYR A 465 13.53 -11.86 -16.75
CA TYR A 465 13.63 -13.04 -17.58
C TYR A 465 13.02 -14.28 -16.90
N VAL A 466 12.29 -15.07 -17.68
CA VAL A 466 11.75 -16.37 -17.26
C VAL A 466 12.17 -17.42 -18.28
N GLU A 467 12.62 -18.58 -17.81
CA GLU A 467 13.04 -19.72 -18.62
C GLU A 467 12.38 -20.99 -18.12
N ASP A 468 11.75 -21.77 -19.01
CA ASP A 468 11.29 -23.12 -18.68
C ASP A 468 12.37 -24.19 -18.94
N THR A 469 12.10 -25.43 -18.52
CA THR A 469 13.05 -26.54 -18.67
C THR A 469 13.34 -26.93 -20.13
N SER A 470 12.54 -26.45 -21.08
CA SER A 470 12.73 -26.68 -22.52
C SER A 470 13.51 -25.54 -23.19
N GLY A 471 13.92 -24.52 -22.44
CA GLY A 471 14.66 -23.37 -22.94
C GLY A 471 13.79 -22.34 -23.67
N ASN A 472 12.48 -22.40 -23.47
CA ASN A 472 11.59 -21.35 -23.91
C ASN A 472 11.59 -20.21 -22.88
N ALA A 473 11.32 -18.99 -23.35
CA ALA A 473 11.62 -17.78 -22.60
C ALA A 473 10.54 -16.70 -22.66
N SER A 474 10.53 -15.85 -21.64
CA SER A 474 9.83 -14.57 -21.60
C SER A 474 10.75 -13.46 -21.06
N THR A 475 10.58 -12.23 -21.53
CA THR A 475 11.33 -11.05 -21.08
C THR A 475 10.41 -9.90 -20.68
N TYR A 476 10.80 -9.13 -19.67
CA TYR A 476 10.02 -8.06 -19.05
C TYR A 476 10.81 -6.76 -19.07
N TRP A 477 10.18 -5.67 -19.50
CA TRP A 477 10.85 -4.40 -19.81
C TRP A 477 10.17 -3.23 -19.12
N TYR A 478 10.96 -2.35 -18.50
CA TYR A 478 10.48 -1.31 -17.59
C TYR A 478 10.90 0.11 -18.03
N ALA A 479 10.19 1.11 -17.51
CA ALA A 479 10.71 2.46 -17.36
C ALA A 479 11.08 2.72 -15.90
N LYS A 480 12.19 3.45 -15.70
CA LYS A 480 12.59 3.95 -14.38
C LYS A 480 12.07 5.36 -14.18
N ASP A 481 11.64 5.62 -12.97
CA ASP A 481 11.36 6.94 -12.47
C ASP A 481 12.55 7.39 -11.60
N SER A 482 13.42 8.24 -12.16
CA SER A 482 14.59 8.79 -11.44
C SER A 482 14.24 10.04 -10.65
N ASN A 483 15.01 10.31 -9.60
CA ASN A 483 14.95 11.54 -8.81
C ASN A 483 16.34 11.87 -8.23
N TYR A 484 16.49 13.07 -7.67
CA TYR A 484 17.70 13.49 -6.97
C TYR A 484 17.39 13.88 -5.51
N TYR A 485 18.40 13.92 -4.65
CA TYR A 485 18.29 14.46 -3.30
C TYR A 485 19.66 14.94 -2.78
N PRO A 486 19.69 15.80 -1.74
CA PRO A 486 20.93 16.26 -1.11
C PRO A 486 21.50 15.20 -0.15
N LYS A 487 22.26 14.24 -0.70
CA LYS A 487 22.88 13.13 0.06
C LYS A 487 23.80 13.64 1.16
N ASN A 488 23.67 13.10 2.36
CA ASN A 488 24.45 13.48 3.55
C ASN A 488 24.46 15.00 3.80
N LYS A 489 23.25 15.59 3.85
CA LYS A 489 23.03 17.02 4.15
C LYS A 489 23.74 17.98 3.20
N ALA A 490 23.93 17.58 1.94
CA ALA A 490 24.49 18.47 0.93
C ALA A 490 23.61 19.72 0.73
N THR A 491 24.18 20.84 0.28
CA THR A 491 23.40 22.07 0.03
C THR A 491 22.71 22.07 -1.34
N THR A 492 22.87 21.01 -2.13
CA THR A 492 22.28 20.84 -3.46
C THR A 492 22.00 19.36 -3.68
N ALA A 493 20.98 19.04 -4.48
CA ALA A 493 20.62 17.67 -4.83
C ALA A 493 21.70 17.02 -5.71
N ASN A 494 22.67 16.36 -5.08
CA ASN A 494 23.89 15.84 -5.71
C ASN A 494 23.86 14.33 -5.98
N ALA A 495 22.87 13.60 -5.48
CA ALA A 495 22.78 12.16 -5.64
C ALA A 495 21.53 11.77 -6.43
N SER A 496 21.72 10.94 -7.45
CA SER A 496 20.64 10.32 -8.23
C SER A 496 20.22 9.00 -7.60
N TYR A 497 18.94 8.67 -7.74
CA TYR A 497 18.38 7.37 -7.39
C TYR A 497 17.16 7.07 -8.26
N THR A 498 16.68 5.83 -8.19
CA THR A 498 15.44 5.41 -8.82
C THR A 498 14.34 5.40 -7.75
N ARG A 499 13.40 6.34 -7.79
CA ARG A 499 12.28 6.43 -6.82
C ARG A 499 11.17 5.40 -7.08
N GLY A 500 11.19 4.75 -8.24
CA GLY A 500 10.24 3.74 -8.65
C GLY A 500 10.33 3.45 -10.15
N GLY A 501 9.27 2.91 -10.73
CA GLY A 501 9.19 2.60 -12.15
C GLY A 501 7.92 1.83 -12.50
N TYR A 502 7.80 1.39 -13.75
CA TYR A 502 6.61 0.65 -14.21
C TYR A 502 6.93 -0.26 -15.38
N LEU A 503 6.22 -1.38 -15.47
CA LEU A 503 6.30 -2.33 -16.56
C LEU A 503 5.77 -1.72 -17.86
N LYS A 504 6.51 -1.87 -18.96
CA LYS A 504 6.15 -1.34 -20.28
C LYS A 504 5.76 -2.42 -21.28
N GLU A 505 6.49 -3.53 -21.27
CA GLU A 505 6.33 -4.59 -22.26
C GLU A 505 6.73 -5.94 -21.67
N ILE A 506 5.96 -6.98 -22.00
CA ILE A 506 6.34 -8.39 -21.82
C ILE A 506 6.42 -9.01 -23.21
N ARG A 507 7.52 -9.71 -23.53
CA ARG A 507 7.65 -10.51 -24.75
C ARG A 507 7.79 -11.97 -24.38
N TYR A 508 7.05 -12.86 -25.03
CA TYR A 508 6.99 -14.27 -24.64
C TYR A 508 6.78 -15.19 -25.85
N GLY A 509 6.98 -16.49 -25.64
CA GLY A 509 7.19 -17.43 -26.74
C GLY A 509 8.54 -17.20 -27.44
N LEU A 510 9.57 -16.86 -26.66
CA LEU A 510 10.95 -16.72 -27.12
C LEU A 510 11.74 -18.00 -26.86
N ARG A 511 12.95 -18.09 -27.42
CA ARG A 511 13.96 -19.09 -27.06
C ARG A 511 15.13 -18.41 -26.38
N LYS A 512 15.68 -19.05 -25.35
CA LYS A 512 16.78 -18.48 -24.54
C LYS A 512 18.03 -18.10 -25.33
N ASP A 513 18.31 -18.79 -26.44
CA ASP A 513 19.47 -18.55 -27.32
C ASP A 513 19.17 -17.60 -28.49
N ALA A 514 17.94 -17.07 -28.57
CA ALA A 514 17.48 -16.22 -29.67
C ALA A 514 16.70 -14.97 -29.22
N LEU A 515 16.87 -14.53 -27.96
CA LEU A 515 16.09 -13.42 -27.35
C LEU A 515 16.11 -12.11 -28.16
N PHE A 516 17.16 -11.89 -28.95
CA PHE A 516 17.38 -10.68 -29.75
C PHE A 516 17.56 -10.93 -31.26
N THR A 517 17.49 -12.20 -31.68
CA THR A 517 17.66 -12.58 -33.10
C THR A 517 16.37 -13.07 -33.73
N ASP A 518 15.40 -13.50 -32.92
CA ASP A 518 14.05 -13.87 -33.34
C ASP A 518 13.00 -12.93 -32.75
N ASP A 519 11.88 -12.82 -33.45
CA ASP A 519 10.69 -12.16 -32.92
C ASP A 519 9.94 -13.09 -31.95
N ALA A 520 9.40 -12.51 -30.88
CA ALA A 520 8.56 -13.24 -29.93
C ALA A 520 7.22 -13.66 -30.57
N ASP A 521 6.68 -14.82 -30.22
CA ASP A 521 5.35 -15.26 -30.70
C ASP A 521 4.25 -14.24 -30.36
N ALA A 522 4.38 -13.58 -29.21
CA ALA A 522 3.41 -12.62 -28.72
C ALA A 522 4.03 -11.64 -27.72
N LYS A 523 3.29 -10.57 -27.47
CA LYS A 523 3.68 -9.56 -26.48
C LYS A 523 2.49 -8.88 -25.82
N VAL A 524 2.76 -8.30 -24.66
CA VAL A 524 1.87 -7.42 -23.91
C VAL A 524 2.52 -6.04 -23.80
N VAL A 525 1.77 -4.97 -24.05
CA VAL A 525 2.22 -3.58 -23.90
C VAL A 525 1.32 -2.85 -22.93
N PHE A 526 1.92 -2.04 -22.06
CA PHE A 526 1.23 -1.29 -20.99
C PHE A 526 1.27 0.21 -21.27
N ALA A 527 0.09 0.82 -21.33
CA ALA A 527 -0.09 2.26 -21.51
C ALA A 527 -0.21 2.96 -20.16
N HIS A 528 0.50 4.07 -20.01
CA HIS A 528 0.55 4.85 -18.78
C HIS A 528 0.25 6.33 -19.04
N ALA A 529 -0.41 6.99 -18.10
CA ALA A 529 -0.63 8.43 -18.08
C ALA A 529 -0.12 9.04 -16.77
N GLU A 530 -0.02 10.37 -16.71
CA GLU A 530 0.23 11.06 -15.43
C GLU A 530 -0.92 10.83 -14.44
N ARG A 531 -0.60 10.86 -13.13
CA ARG A 531 -1.53 10.78 -11.98
C ARG A 531 -2.35 12.05 -11.76
N CYS A 532 -2.81 12.68 -12.82
CA CYS A 532 -3.75 13.80 -12.76
C CYS A 532 -4.98 13.47 -13.60
N THR A 533 -6.13 14.00 -13.17
CA THR A 533 -7.43 13.78 -13.82
C THR A 533 -8.14 15.09 -14.16
N VAL A 534 -7.57 16.23 -13.75
CA VAL A 534 -8.08 17.57 -14.03
C VAL A 534 -7.04 18.44 -14.74
N GLY A 535 -7.52 19.48 -15.41
CA GLY A 535 -6.67 20.49 -16.03
C GLY A 535 -5.76 19.90 -17.13
N SER A 536 -4.66 20.60 -17.41
CA SER A 536 -3.63 20.09 -18.33
C SER A 536 -2.69 19.15 -17.60
N CYS A 537 -2.75 17.88 -17.97
CA CYS A 537 -1.87 16.82 -17.49
C CYS A 537 -0.53 16.73 -18.24
N THR A 538 -0.15 17.75 -19.00
CA THR A 538 1.00 17.71 -19.91
C THR A 538 2.33 17.87 -19.17
N THR A 539 2.37 18.73 -18.16
CA THR A 539 3.60 19.14 -17.48
C THR A 539 3.31 19.38 -16.00
N LEU A 540 4.09 18.74 -15.13
CA LEU A 540 4.09 18.98 -13.70
C LEU A 540 5.09 20.09 -13.37
N THR A 541 4.58 21.24 -12.95
CA THR A 541 5.34 22.43 -12.51
C THR A 541 4.72 22.97 -11.23
N LYS A 542 5.36 23.95 -10.57
CA LYS A 542 4.80 24.62 -9.38
C LYS A 542 3.37 25.15 -9.62
N ASP A 543 3.09 25.66 -10.81
CA ASP A 543 1.77 26.21 -11.15
C ASP A 543 0.69 25.14 -11.39
N THR A 544 1.09 23.94 -11.81
CA THR A 544 0.18 22.84 -12.16
C THR A 544 0.14 21.74 -11.10
N ALA A 545 1.01 21.78 -10.07
CA ALA A 545 1.17 20.74 -9.06
C ALA A 545 -0.13 20.36 -8.35
N LYS A 546 -1.02 21.33 -8.09
CA LYS A 546 -2.38 21.12 -7.56
C LYS A 546 -3.25 20.13 -8.34
N ASN A 547 -2.93 19.83 -9.60
CA ASN A 547 -3.65 18.83 -10.40
C ASN A 547 -3.23 17.38 -10.07
N TRP A 548 -2.18 17.17 -9.26
CA TRP A 548 -1.69 15.87 -8.81
C TRP A 548 -1.89 15.73 -7.29
N PRO A 549 -3.06 15.27 -6.82
CA PRO A 549 -3.39 15.26 -5.39
C PRO A 549 -2.44 14.44 -4.53
N ASP A 550 -1.91 13.33 -5.05
CA ASP A 550 -1.13 12.34 -4.30
C ASP A 550 0.35 12.25 -4.74
N VAL A 551 0.84 13.24 -5.49
CA VAL A 551 2.27 13.36 -5.85
C VAL A 551 2.88 14.52 -5.06
N PRO A 552 3.88 14.28 -4.21
CA PRO A 552 4.54 15.34 -3.45
C PRO A 552 5.48 16.12 -4.37
N PHE A 553 4.98 17.19 -4.99
CA PHE A 553 5.78 17.98 -5.96
C PHE A 553 7.06 18.55 -5.34
N ASP A 554 7.01 18.94 -4.06
CA ASP A 554 8.15 19.47 -3.30
C ASP A 554 9.29 18.45 -3.09
N ALA A 555 9.04 17.17 -3.33
CA ALA A 555 10.03 16.09 -3.27
C ALA A 555 10.70 15.80 -4.62
N ILE A 556 10.26 16.43 -5.72
CA ILE A 556 10.84 16.21 -7.04
C ILE A 556 12.03 17.15 -7.22
N CYS A 557 13.23 16.58 -7.27
CA CYS A 557 14.46 17.35 -7.39
C CYS A 557 15.22 17.00 -8.67
N SER A 558 15.92 18.01 -9.19
CA SER A 558 16.81 17.85 -10.34
C SER A 558 18.28 17.84 -9.93
N SER A 559 19.18 17.40 -10.82
CA SER A 559 20.62 17.37 -10.53
C SER A 559 21.15 18.79 -10.24
N GLY A 560 21.78 18.96 -9.09
CA GLY A 560 22.37 20.23 -8.67
C GLY A 560 21.36 21.26 -8.17
N ASP A 561 20.10 20.86 -7.96
CA ASP A 561 19.04 21.73 -7.47
C ASP A 561 19.33 22.22 -6.04
N SER A 562 19.45 23.53 -5.87
CA SER A 562 19.66 24.19 -4.57
C SER A 562 18.37 24.54 -3.83
N GLU A 563 17.22 24.34 -4.47
CA GLU A 563 15.88 24.61 -3.93
C GLU A 563 15.14 23.31 -3.55
N CYS A 564 15.76 22.16 -3.80
CA CYS A 564 15.26 20.83 -3.42
C CYS A 564 14.99 20.72 -1.90
N ASN A 565 13.74 20.45 -1.54
CA ASN A 565 13.29 20.24 -0.15
C ASN A 565 13.14 18.76 0.20
N ALA A 566 14.17 17.96 -0.09
CA ALA A 566 14.25 16.54 0.28
C ALA A 566 15.31 16.33 1.35
N ALA A 567 15.00 15.55 2.38
CA ALA A 567 15.93 15.19 3.45
C ALA A 567 16.66 13.86 3.16
N GLY A 568 16.02 12.98 2.38
CA GLY A 568 16.50 11.68 1.97
C GLY A 568 15.78 11.22 0.70
N PRO A 569 15.99 9.97 0.26
CA PRO A 569 15.19 9.35 -0.80
C PRO A 569 13.69 9.40 -0.49
N SER A 570 12.87 9.53 -1.52
CA SER A 570 11.40 9.50 -1.41
C SER A 570 10.83 8.66 -2.55
N PHE A 571 9.90 7.76 -2.22
CA PHE A 571 9.37 6.76 -3.13
C PHE A 571 7.91 7.09 -3.45
N PHE A 572 7.62 7.30 -4.72
CA PHE A 572 6.28 7.56 -5.23
C PHE A 572 6.30 7.41 -6.74
N SER A 573 5.14 7.22 -7.36
CA SER A 573 4.96 7.22 -8.80
C SER A 573 4.24 8.47 -9.27
N ARG A 574 4.53 8.88 -10.51
CA ARG A 574 3.74 9.88 -11.24
C ARG A 574 2.82 9.25 -12.27
N LYS A 575 2.82 7.92 -12.38
CA LYS A 575 2.12 7.19 -13.42
C LYS A 575 0.93 6.41 -12.87
N ARG A 576 -0.10 6.33 -13.71
CA ARG A 576 -1.21 5.38 -13.59
C ARG A 576 -1.30 4.53 -14.85
N LEU A 577 -1.67 3.27 -14.70
CA LEU A 577 -1.86 2.31 -15.79
C LEU A 577 -3.22 2.57 -16.44
N THR A 578 -3.25 3.02 -17.69
CA THR A 578 -4.49 3.35 -18.41
C THR A 578 -4.89 2.30 -19.43
N GLY A 579 -3.98 1.39 -19.79
CA GLY A 579 -4.36 0.30 -20.67
C GLY A 579 -3.35 -0.83 -20.80
N ILE A 580 -3.85 -1.97 -21.24
CA ILE A 580 -3.08 -3.19 -21.52
C ILE A 580 -3.47 -3.65 -22.91
N SER A 581 -2.50 -3.94 -23.77
CA SER A 581 -2.75 -4.41 -25.13
C SER A 581 -1.93 -5.67 -25.41
N THR A 582 -2.58 -6.69 -25.97
CA THR A 582 -1.93 -7.93 -26.37
C THR A 582 -1.79 -7.99 -27.88
N PHE A 583 -0.71 -8.63 -28.33
CA PHE A 583 -0.40 -8.78 -29.74
C PHE A 583 0.16 -10.17 -30.02
N SER A 584 -0.07 -10.67 -31.23
CA SER A 584 0.52 -11.92 -31.73
C SER A 584 1.34 -11.64 -32.99
N TRP A 585 2.45 -12.35 -33.15
CA TRP A 585 3.32 -12.23 -34.30
C TRP A 585 2.69 -12.84 -35.54
N ASN A 586 2.67 -12.07 -36.63
CA ASN A 586 2.27 -12.52 -37.94
C ASN A 586 3.49 -12.65 -38.84
N ALA A 587 3.92 -13.89 -39.06
CA ALA A 587 5.10 -14.19 -39.88
C ALA A 587 4.94 -13.79 -41.36
N ALA A 588 3.71 -13.69 -41.88
CA ALA A 588 3.47 -13.30 -43.26
C ALA A 588 3.66 -11.78 -43.47
N SER A 589 3.19 -10.96 -42.53
CA SER A 589 3.35 -9.50 -42.57
C SER A 589 4.64 -9.02 -41.89
N LYS A 590 5.30 -9.88 -41.11
CA LYS A 590 6.44 -9.55 -40.24
C LYS A 590 6.12 -8.42 -39.27
N ALA A 591 4.93 -8.48 -38.67
CA ALA A 591 4.43 -7.49 -37.74
C ALA A 591 3.61 -8.14 -36.62
N PHE A 592 3.44 -7.39 -35.53
CA PHE A 592 2.57 -7.78 -34.42
C PHE A 592 1.14 -7.28 -34.66
N ASP A 593 0.21 -8.21 -34.83
CA ASP A 593 -1.22 -7.92 -34.99
C ASP A 593 -1.90 -7.80 -33.61
N PRO A 594 -2.78 -6.80 -33.39
CA PRO A 594 -3.46 -6.63 -32.11
C PRO A 594 -4.50 -7.72 -31.85
N VAL A 595 -4.58 -8.21 -30.61
CA VAL A 595 -5.52 -9.29 -30.21
C VAL A 595 -6.60 -8.77 -29.27
N ASP A 596 -6.24 -8.26 -28.11
CA ASP A 596 -7.16 -7.65 -27.15
C ASP A 596 -6.57 -6.34 -26.59
N THR A 597 -7.46 -5.45 -26.16
CA THR A 597 -7.07 -4.25 -25.42
C THR A 597 -8.01 -4.07 -24.23
N TRP A 598 -7.45 -3.70 -23.09
CA TRP A 598 -8.19 -3.27 -21.91
C TRP A 598 -7.88 -1.80 -21.66
N GLU A 599 -8.90 -0.99 -21.51
CA GLU A 599 -8.83 0.38 -21.03
C GLU A 599 -9.23 0.42 -19.56
N LEU A 600 -8.43 1.10 -18.74
CA LEU A 600 -8.66 1.29 -17.32
C LEU A 600 -9.02 2.76 -17.09
N THR A 601 -10.19 3.01 -16.47
CA THR A 601 -10.63 4.36 -16.13
C THR A 601 -10.49 4.57 -14.64
N GLN A 602 -9.77 5.62 -14.23
CA GLN A 602 -9.60 6.02 -12.85
C GLN A 602 -9.93 7.50 -12.64
N ASP A 603 -10.37 7.83 -11.42
CA ASP A 603 -10.50 9.20 -10.94
C ASP A 603 -10.09 9.34 -9.46
N TYR A 604 -9.83 10.57 -9.01
CA TYR A 604 -9.62 10.87 -7.59
C TYR A 604 -10.96 11.07 -6.91
N TYR A 605 -11.18 10.36 -5.80
CA TYR A 605 -12.35 10.55 -4.96
C TYR A 605 -11.92 11.19 -3.64
N ASP A 606 -12.67 12.21 -3.23
CA ASP A 606 -12.56 12.85 -1.92
C ASP A 606 -13.33 12.03 -0.85
N ALA A 607 -12.64 11.69 0.24
CA ALA A 607 -13.18 10.94 1.36
C ALA A 607 -13.99 11.80 2.36
N GLY A 608 -13.83 13.12 2.31
CA GLY A 608 -14.52 14.11 3.13
C GLY A 608 -14.00 14.13 4.57
N ASP A 609 -12.71 13.89 4.76
CA ASP A 609 -11.99 14.07 6.02
C ASP A 609 -11.54 15.53 6.18
N ILE A 610 -11.12 16.16 5.08
CA ILE A 610 -10.61 17.52 5.04
C ILE A 610 -11.04 18.23 3.75
N GLY A 611 -11.00 19.55 3.70
CA GLY A 611 -11.42 20.36 2.54
C GLY A 611 -10.30 20.63 1.52
N ASP A 612 -9.34 19.73 1.35
CA ASP A 612 -8.18 19.89 0.46
C ASP A 612 -7.74 18.56 -0.17
N THR A 613 -6.64 18.55 -0.93
CA THR A 613 -6.18 17.36 -1.67
C THR A 613 -5.62 16.21 -0.82
N THR A 614 -5.42 16.39 0.49
CA THR A 614 -4.74 15.40 1.37
C THR A 614 -5.48 14.07 1.43
N ASP A 615 -6.81 14.05 1.39
CA ASP A 615 -7.61 12.83 1.51
C ASP A 615 -8.14 12.32 0.16
N HIS A 616 -7.61 12.84 -0.95
CA HIS A 616 -7.98 12.42 -2.30
C HIS A 616 -7.31 11.10 -2.65
N VAL A 617 -8.11 10.09 -2.98
CA VAL A 617 -7.62 8.74 -3.29
C VAL A 617 -7.93 8.39 -4.73
N LEU A 618 -6.92 7.91 -5.48
CA LEU A 618 -7.12 7.39 -6.84
C LEU A 618 -7.84 6.03 -6.80
N VAL A 619 -8.99 5.92 -7.46
CA VAL A 619 -9.80 4.69 -7.52
C VAL A 619 -10.01 4.22 -8.97
N LEU A 620 -10.19 2.92 -9.17
CA LEU A 620 -10.50 2.31 -10.46
C LEU A 620 -12.01 2.26 -10.69
N GLU A 621 -12.53 3.05 -11.62
CA GLU A 621 -13.96 3.09 -11.91
C GLU A 621 -14.39 1.97 -12.85
N SER A 622 -13.56 1.64 -13.85
CA SER A 622 -13.90 0.60 -14.81
C SER A 622 -12.73 -0.05 -15.55
N ILE A 623 -12.98 -1.25 -16.07
CA ILE A 623 -12.13 -1.98 -17.01
C ILE A 623 -12.98 -2.28 -18.25
N LYS A 624 -12.59 -1.76 -19.42
CA LYS A 624 -13.28 -2.00 -20.69
C LYS A 624 -12.40 -2.82 -21.64
N ARG A 625 -12.88 -3.99 -22.06
CA ARG A 625 -12.20 -4.83 -23.06
C ARG A 625 -12.72 -4.53 -24.48
N THR A 626 -11.79 -4.48 -25.43
CA THR A 626 -12.07 -4.49 -26.88
C THR A 626 -11.29 -5.64 -27.52
N ALA A 627 -12.01 -6.59 -28.13
CA ALA A 627 -11.41 -7.68 -28.91
C ALA A 627 -11.08 -7.19 -30.33
N LYS A 628 -9.85 -7.42 -30.79
CA LYS A 628 -9.26 -6.85 -32.02
C LYS A 628 -8.73 -7.89 -33.02
N ALA A 629 -8.73 -9.18 -32.67
CA ALA A 629 -8.22 -10.24 -33.56
C ALA A 629 -9.05 -10.45 -34.85
N GLY A 630 -10.29 -9.95 -34.90
CA GLY A 630 -11.16 -10.03 -36.09
C GLY A 630 -11.03 -8.81 -37.01
N ALA A 631 -11.64 -8.88 -38.20
CA ALA A 631 -11.66 -7.75 -39.15
C ALA A 631 -12.43 -6.52 -38.60
N THR A 632 -13.24 -6.68 -37.56
CA THR A 632 -13.96 -5.61 -36.88
C THR A 632 -13.74 -5.76 -35.39
N ALA A 633 -13.36 -4.66 -34.74
CA ALA A 633 -13.20 -4.62 -33.29
C ALA A 633 -14.55 -4.79 -32.59
N ILE A 634 -14.58 -5.55 -31.50
CA ILE A 634 -15.79 -5.79 -30.70
C ILE A 634 -15.57 -5.20 -29.31
N ASP A 635 -16.37 -4.21 -28.96
CA ASP A 635 -16.41 -3.66 -27.61
C ASP A 635 -17.26 -4.55 -26.70
N VAL A 636 -16.70 -4.89 -25.54
CA VAL A 636 -17.38 -5.58 -24.46
C VAL A 636 -17.86 -4.54 -23.43
N ASN A 637 -18.98 -4.80 -22.77
CA ASN A 637 -19.42 -3.96 -21.67
C ASN A 637 -18.33 -3.89 -20.58
N PRO A 638 -18.11 -2.73 -19.96
CA PRO A 638 -17.09 -2.59 -18.94
C PRO A 638 -17.46 -3.32 -17.66
N VAL A 639 -16.45 -3.85 -16.96
CA VAL A 639 -16.55 -4.14 -15.54
C VAL A 639 -16.51 -2.81 -14.80
N THR A 640 -17.46 -2.52 -13.90
CA THR A 640 -17.51 -1.25 -13.17
C THR A 640 -17.56 -1.44 -11.66
N PHE A 641 -16.95 -0.52 -10.91
CA PHE A 641 -16.85 -0.58 -9.47
C PHE A 641 -17.62 0.57 -8.79
N THR A 642 -18.15 0.32 -7.59
CA THR A 642 -18.54 1.38 -6.64
C THR A 642 -17.85 1.15 -5.31
N TYR A 643 -17.83 2.17 -4.46
CA TYR A 643 -17.03 2.18 -3.24
C TYR A 643 -17.81 2.57 -1.99
N GLN A 644 -17.42 1.99 -0.86
CA GLN A 644 -17.83 2.35 0.49
C GLN A 644 -16.62 2.90 1.26
N LEU A 645 -16.85 3.90 2.12
CA LEU A 645 -15.80 4.52 2.93
C LEU A 645 -15.67 3.85 4.31
N ARG A 646 -14.44 3.71 4.79
CA ARG A 646 -14.13 3.30 6.18
C ARG A 646 -12.86 4.01 6.68
N PRO A 647 -12.83 4.50 7.94
CA PRO A 647 -11.62 5.06 8.54
C PRO A 647 -10.60 3.97 8.84
N ASN A 648 -9.33 4.19 8.50
CA ASN A 648 -8.26 3.27 8.91
C ASN A 648 -7.86 3.50 10.37
N ARG A 649 -7.83 4.76 10.83
CA ARG A 649 -7.42 5.10 12.19
C ARG A 649 -8.59 4.99 13.16
N VAL A 650 -8.34 4.48 14.35
CA VAL A 650 -9.30 4.54 15.47
C VAL A 650 -9.31 5.97 16.01
N ASP A 651 -10.19 6.78 15.43
CA ASP A 651 -10.21 8.23 15.57
C ASP A 651 -10.48 8.75 17.00
N GLY A 652 -10.03 9.98 17.28
CA GLY A 652 -10.12 10.65 18.58
C GLY A 652 -10.10 12.18 18.49
N THR A 653 -10.17 12.87 19.62
CA THR A 653 -10.06 14.34 19.70
C THR A 653 -8.58 14.75 19.82
N ASP A 654 -7.80 14.53 18.77
CA ASP A 654 -6.34 14.69 18.79
C ASP A 654 -5.75 15.35 17.52
N ASP A 655 -6.61 15.94 16.68
CA ASP A 655 -6.26 16.66 15.45
C ASP A 655 -5.37 15.85 14.49
N ILE A 656 -5.78 14.60 14.28
CA ILE A 656 -5.18 13.66 13.34
C ILE A 656 -6.33 13.08 12.52
N LEU A 657 -6.16 13.02 11.21
CA LEU A 657 -7.23 12.58 10.32
C LEU A 657 -7.59 11.11 10.59
N PRO A 658 -8.88 10.74 10.44
CA PRO A 658 -9.33 9.35 10.61
C PRO A 658 -8.85 8.42 9.48
N LEU A 659 -8.28 8.99 8.40
CA LEU A 659 -7.80 8.28 7.21
C LEU A 659 -8.91 7.44 6.57
N LYS A 660 -10.03 8.05 6.20
CA LYS A 660 -11.11 7.37 5.48
C LYS A 660 -10.60 6.94 4.10
N ARG A 661 -10.72 5.64 3.81
CA ARG A 661 -10.31 5.03 2.55
C ARG A 661 -11.48 4.32 1.86
N HIS A 662 -11.47 4.35 0.53
CA HIS A 662 -12.45 3.69 -0.33
C HIS A 662 -12.17 2.18 -0.42
N ARG A 663 -13.19 1.36 -0.19
CA ARG A 663 -13.17 -0.10 -0.38
C ARG A 663 -14.29 -0.49 -1.33
N ILE A 664 -14.11 -1.55 -2.12
CA ILE A 664 -15.14 -1.97 -3.08
C ILE A 664 -16.45 -2.27 -2.35
N GLU A 665 -17.54 -1.72 -2.87
CA GLU A 665 -18.91 -2.01 -2.45
C GLU A 665 -19.61 -2.89 -3.47
N THR A 666 -19.55 -2.54 -4.76
CA THR A 666 -20.14 -3.34 -5.83
C THR A 666 -19.22 -3.52 -7.02
N ILE A 667 -19.35 -4.66 -7.69
CA ILE A 667 -18.72 -4.98 -8.96
C ILE A 667 -19.82 -5.36 -9.94
N THR A 668 -19.95 -4.63 -11.04
CA THR A 668 -20.81 -5.04 -12.17
C THR A 668 -19.92 -5.69 -13.22
N SER A 669 -20.19 -6.94 -13.59
CA SER A 669 -19.39 -7.68 -14.59
C SER A 669 -19.72 -7.27 -16.03
N GLU A 670 -18.94 -7.78 -16.99
CA GLU A 670 -19.20 -7.63 -18.43
C GLU A 670 -20.60 -8.15 -18.86
N THR A 671 -21.12 -9.15 -18.14
CA THR A 671 -22.46 -9.71 -18.38
C THR A 671 -23.57 -8.98 -17.64
N GLY A 672 -23.23 -7.99 -16.80
CA GLY A 672 -24.17 -7.24 -15.97
C GLY A 672 -24.49 -7.88 -14.62
N LEU A 673 -23.85 -8.99 -14.26
CA LEU A 673 -23.97 -9.59 -12.92
C LEU A 673 -23.40 -8.64 -11.87
N ILE A 674 -24.10 -8.49 -10.75
CA ILE A 674 -23.73 -7.56 -9.68
C ILE A 674 -23.25 -8.37 -8.48
N THR A 675 -22.00 -8.14 -8.07
CA THR A 675 -21.46 -8.61 -6.78
C THR A 675 -21.51 -7.46 -5.79
N THR A 676 -22.08 -7.66 -4.61
CA THR A 676 -22.13 -6.68 -3.52
C THR A 676 -21.36 -7.17 -2.31
N VAL A 677 -20.43 -6.35 -1.80
CA VAL A 677 -19.56 -6.66 -0.66
C VAL A 677 -20.01 -5.87 0.56
N THR A 678 -20.39 -6.57 1.62
CA THR A 678 -20.74 -5.96 2.91
C THR A 678 -19.55 -6.10 3.85
N LEU A 679 -18.97 -4.97 4.25
CA LEU A 679 -17.91 -4.92 5.26
C LEU A 679 -18.47 -4.56 6.63
N SER A 680 -17.82 -5.07 7.67
CA SER A 680 -18.03 -4.67 9.07
C SER A 680 -17.97 -3.15 9.27
N GLN A 681 -18.68 -2.69 10.30
CA GLN A 681 -18.54 -1.32 10.82
C GLN A 681 -17.28 -1.21 11.70
N PRO A 682 -16.78 0.00 12.00
CA PRO A 682 -15.71 0.17 12.98
C PRO A 682 -16.11 -0.43 14.33
N GLU A 683 -15.35 -1.42 14.82
CA GLU A 683 -15.66 -2.13 16.08
C GLU A 683 -14.82 -1.64 17.25
N CYS A 684 -13.68 -1.01 16.98
CA CYS A 684 -12.82 -0.44 18.01
C CYS A 684 -13.15 1.03 18.28
N LYS A 685 -13.01 1.45 19.53
CA LYS A 685 -13.19 2.84 19.95
C LYS A 685 -11.97 3.28 20.72
N ARG A 686 -11.54 4.53 20.54
CA ARG A 686 -10.38 5.14 21.22
C ARG A 686 -10.39 4.85 22.73
N SER A 687 -11.53 5.08 23.38
CA SER A 687 -11.74 4.88 24.82
C SER A 687 -11.62 3.43 25.31
N THR A 688 -11.54 2.46 24.40
CA THR A 688 -11.49 1.03 24.73
C THR A 688 -10.16 0.38 24.36
N VAL A 689 -9.33 1.04 23.54
CA VAL A 689 -8.10 0.46 23.01
C VAL A 689 -6.84 1.12 23.56
N LEU A 690 -6.88 2.40 23.93
CA LEU A 690 -5.70 3.13 24.41
C LEU A 690 -5.02 2.46 25.62
N ASP A 691 -5.83 2.04 26.61
CA ASP A 691 -5.33 1.39 27.82
C ASP A 691 -5.45 -0.15 27.75
N ALA A 692 -5.82 -0.70 26.59
CA ALA A 692 -5.95 -2.14 26.44
C ALA A 692 -4.57 -2.80 26.34
N PRO A 693 -4.34 -3.93 27.01
CA PRO A 693 -3.13 -4.72 26.81
C PRO A 693 -3.03 -5.15 25.35
N GLN A 694 -1.90 -4.82 24.72
CA GLN A 694 -1.66 -5.05 23.30
C GLN A 694 -1.43 -6.55 23.01
N ASP A 695 -0.79 -7.26 23.93
CA ASP A 695 -0.44 -8.69 23.84
C ASP A 695 -1.63 -9.65 23.93
N SER A 696 -2.73 -9.23 24.55
CA SER A 696 -3.98 -10.03 24.64
C SER A 696 -5.08 -9.50 23.73
N ASN A 697 -4.71 -8.71 22.72
CA ASN A 697 -5.63 -8.13 21.76
C ASN A 697 -6.29 -9.21 20.90
N THR A 698 -7.62 -9.31 21.02
CA THR A 698 -8.48 -10.20 20.24
C THR A 698 -9.51 -9.43 19.40
N ARG A 699 -9.28 -8.12 19.20
CA ARG A 699 -10.16 -7.22 18.45
C ARG A 699 -9.67 -7.07 17.01
N PRO A 700 -10.55 -6.73 16.06
CA PRO A 700 -10.15 -6.41 14.70
C PRO A 700 -9.66 -4.95 14.59
N CYS A 701 -8.65 -4.64 15.39
CA CYS A 701 -7.83 -3.44 15.32
C CYS A 701 -6.46 -3.73 15.92
N TYR A 702 -5.45 -2.94 15.59
CA TYR A 702 -4.08 -3.20 15.98
C TYR A 702 -3.34 -1.93 16.38
N PRO A 703 -2.38 -2.04 17.32
CA PRO A 703 -1.51 -0.93 17.72
C PRO A 703 -0.39 -0.70 16.69
N GLN A 704 0.04 0.54 16.54
CA GLN A 704 1.23 0.96 15.79
C GLN A 704 1.91 2.14 16.48
N PHE A 705 3.23 2.11 16.57
CA PHE A 705 4.02 3.25 17.03
C PHE A 705 4.27 4.23 15.91
N TRP A 706 4.13 5.53 16.20
CA TRP A 706 4.59 6.62 15.33
C TRP A 706 4.69 7.95 16.09
N ASN A 707 5.34 8.94 15.48
CA ASN A 707 5.56 10.27 16.04
C ASN A 707 4.32 11.17 15.91
N ILE A 708 3.28 10.88 16.70
CA ILE A 708 2.01 11.61 16.73
C ILE A 708 2.24 13.13 16.88
N ASN A 709 1.63 13.93 15.99
CA ASN A 709 1.73 15.40 15.98
C ASN A 709 3.18 15.90 16.00
N GLY A 710 4.10 15.16 15.37
CA GLY A 710 5.52 15.51 15.28
C GLY A 710 6.27 15.39 16.60
N ALA A 711 5.77 14.61 17.55
CA ALA A 711 6.46 14.35 18.81
C ALA A 711 7.83 13.73 18.59
N THR A 712 8.82 14.06 19.42
CA THR A 712 10.18 13.51 19.29
C THR A 712 10.30 12.03 19.66
N LYS A 713 9.30 11.50 20.37
CA LYS A 713 9.20 10.08 20.73
C LYS A 713 7.95 9.49 20.08
N ALA A 714 8.06 8.29 19.54
CA ALA A 714 6.91 7.58 19.04
C ALA A 714 5.96 7.21 20.19
N SER A 715 4.69 7.04 19.87
CA SER A 715 3.64 6.60 20.80
C SER A 715 2.66 5.70 20.06
N VAL A 716 1.98 4.83 20.81
CA VAL A 716 1.01 3.89 20.23
C VAL A 716 -0.24 4.63 19.80
N ASP A 717 -0.66 4.36 18.57
CA ASP A 717 -1.99 4.63 18.05
C ASP A 717 -2.62 3.33 17.56
N TRP A 718 -3.93 3.36 17.23
CA TRP A 718 -4.69 2.18 16.86
C TRP A 718 -5.34 2.32 15.50
N PHE A 719 -5.36 1.23 14.74
CA PHE A 719 -5.90 1.15 13.39
C PHE A 719 -6.89 0.01 13.25
N HIS A 720 -7.93 0.19 12.43
CA HIS A 720 -8.99 -0.78 12.20
C HIS A 720 -8.58 -1.85 11.20
N LYS A 721 -8.99 -3.09 11.47
CA LYS A 721 -9.05 -4.18 10.50
C LYS A 721 -10.51 -4.43 10.15
N TYR A 722 -10.86 -4.38 8.87
CA TYR A 722 -12.23 -4.68 8.44
C TYR A 722 -12.32 -6.13 7.96
N ARG A 723 -13.44 -6.77 8.32
CA ARG A 723 -13.83 -8.07 7.79
C ARG A 723 -15.05 -7.98 6.88
N VAL A 724 -15.10 -8.87 5.89
CA VAL A 724 -16.29 -9.13 5.07
C VAL A 724 -17.35 -9.81 5.92
N LEU A 725 -18.58 -9.31 5.93
CA LEU A 725 -19.72 -9.96 6.57
C LEU A 725 -20.55 -10.76 5.57
N ALA A 726 -20.64 -10.26 4.34
CA ALA A 726 -21.35 -10.95 3.26
C ALA A 726 -20.86 -10.54 1.87
N VAL A 727 -20.93 -11.48 0.93
CA VAL A 727 -20.82 -11.25 -0.52
C VAL A 727 -22.09 -11.78 -1.18
N ALA A 728 -22.87 -10.88 -1.78
CA ALA A 728 -24.08 -11.22 -2.51
C ALA A 728 -23.82 -11.16 -4.02
N VAL A 729 -24.41 -12.10 -4.76
CA VAL A 729 -24.35 -12.18 -6.22
C VAL A 729 -25.77 -12.16 -6.78
N ASP A 730 -26.03 -11.15 -7.60
CA ASP A 730 -27.33 -10.87 -8.21
C ASP A 730 -27.24 -10.94 -9.73
N ASP A 731 -28.18 -11.64 -10.35
CA ASP A 731 -28.38 -11.61 -11.81
C ASP A 731 -29.57 -10.70 -12.18
N PRO A 732 -29.30 -9.47 -12.62
CA PRO A 732 -30.36 -8.53 -12.97
C PRO A 732 -31.11 -8.85 -14.25
N THR A 733 -30.68 -9.86 -15.01
CA THR A 733 -31.21 -10.19 -16.34
C THR A 733 -31.94 -11.53 -16.38
N GLY A 734 -31.49 -12.53 -15.62
CA GLY A 734 -31.97 -13.91 -15.69
C GLY A 734 -33.11 -14.27 -14.74
N HIS A 735 -33.66 -13.34 -13.96
CA HIS A 735 -34.67 -13.61 -12.92
C HIS A 735 -34.23 -14.68 -11.89
N ASN A 736 -32.93 -14.90 -11.75
CA ASN A 736 -32.38 -15.85 -10.78
C ASN A 736 -32.52 -15.30 -9.36
N GLU A 737 -32.61 -16.21 -8.39
CA GLU A 737 -32.61 -15.86 -6.97
C GLU A 737 -31.20 -15.41 -6.54
N SER A 738 -31.11 -14.36 -5.74
CA SER A 738 -29.85 -13.84 -5.23
C SER A 738 -29.16 -14.88 -4.34
N ILE A 739 -27.86 -15.09 -4.56
CA ILE A 739 -27.06 -16.00 -3.73
C ILE A 739 -26.19 -15.14 -2.81
N GLU A 740 -26.24 -15.42 -1.51
CA GLU A 740 -25.39 -14.75 -0.52
C GLU A 740 -24.44 -15.74 0.15
N HIS A 741 -23.18 -15.34 0.23
CA HIS A 741 -22.16 -15.92 1.09
C HIS A 741 -21.99 -15.03 2.32
N ALA A 742 -22.43 -15.46 3.49
CA ALA A 742 -22.29 -14.72 4.75
C ALA A 742 -21.28 -15.40 5.68
N TYR A 743 -20.61 -14.60 6.51
CA TYR A 743 -19.47 -15.03 7.30
C TYR A 743 -19.58 -14.56 8.76
N ASP A 744 -19.42 -15.50 9.68
CA ASP A 744 -19.17 -15.21 11.09
C ASP A 744 -17.74 -15.62 11.44
N TYR A 745 -17.07 -14.81 12.26
CA TYR A 745 -15.67 -14.99 12.62
C TYR A 745 -15.48 -15.04 14.14
N ALA A 746 -14.56 -15.86 14.61
CA ALA A 746 -14.18 -15.93 16.01
C ALA A 746 -12.68 -16.14 16.21
N GLY A 747 -12.15 -15.65 17.33
CA GLY A 747 -10.75 -15.81 17.71
C GLY A 747 -9.78 -15.08 16.80
N ALA A 748 -9.96 -13.76 16.63
CA ALA A 748 -8.96 -12.90 15.99
C ALA A 748 -7.65 -12.91 16.79
N ALA A 749 -6.51 -12.91 16.08
CA ALA A 749 -5.20 -12.85 16.73
C ALA A 749 -4.24 -11.89 16.03
N TRP A 750 -3.41 -11.24 16.84
CA TRP A 750 -2.30 -10.39 16.43
C TRP A 750 -1.03 -10.89 17.11
N HIS A 751 0.01 -11.10 16.33
CA HIS A 751 1.31 -11.55 16.79
C HIS A 751 2.29 -10.37 16.92
N TYR A 752 3.26 -10.49 17.83
CA TYR A 752 4.31 -9.50 17.99
C TYR A 752 5.15 -9.37 16.70
N SER A 753 5.31 -8.15 16.19
CA SER A 753 6.14 -7.90 15.01
C SER A 753 7.61 -8.20 15.30
N ASP A 754 8.23 -9.02 14.46
CA ASP A 754 9.65 -9.33 14.51
C ASP A 754 10.50 -8.49 13.55
N ASP A 755 9.91 -7.46 12.92
CA ASP A 755 10.56 -6.65 11.90
C ASP A 755 11.80 -5.90 12.43
N PRO A 756 13.02 -6.26 12.02
CA PRO A 756 14.25 -5.65 12.51
C PRO A 756 14.43 -4.19 12.04
N PHE A 757 13.68 -3.72 11.04
CA PHE A 757 13.71 -2.32 10.59
C PHE A 757 12.88 -1.39 11.47
N THR A 758 11.95 -1.94 12.26
CA THR A 758 11.28 -1.21 13.33
C THR A 758 12.18 -1.21 14.59
N PRO A 759 12.40 -0.07 15.28
CA PRO A 759 13.12 -0.03 16.56
C PRO A 759 12.51 -1.00 17.58
N GLU A 760 13.35 -1.67 18.39
CA GLU A 760 12.89 -2.73 19.29
C GLU A 760 11.80 -2.26 20.27
N ASP A 761 11.92 -1.02 20.77
CA ASP A 761 10.97 -0.38 21.70
C ASP A 761 9.70 0.17 21.01
N GLU A 762 9.65 0.13 19.67
CA GLU A 762 8.52 0.56 18.85
C GLU A 762 7.80 -0.62 18.16
N ARG A 763 8.25 -1.87 18.40
CA ARG A 763 7.56 -3.07 17.92
C ARG A 763 6.38 -3.43 18.83
N THR A 764 5.33 -3.96 18.22
CA THR A 764 4.09 -4.31 18.91
C THR A 764 3.33 -5.45 18.22
N TRP A 765 2.20 -5.89 18.79
CA TRP A 765 1.32 -6.94 18.28
C TRP A 765 0.48 -6.42 17.10
N SER A 766 1.15 -6.21 15.95
CA SER A 766 0.58 -5.64 14.74
C SER A 766 0.63 -6.56 13.52
N GLU A 767 1.09 -7.80 13.70
CA GLU A 767 1.09 -8.80 12.65
C GLU A 767 -0.22 -9.58 12.68
N TRP A 768 -1.06 -9.41 11.66
CA TRP A 768 -2.37 -10.05 11.59
C TRP A 768 -2.24 -11.55 11.33
N ARG A 769 -2.75 -12.39 12.25
CA ARG A 769 -2.73 -13.86 12.11
C ARG A 769 -4.06 -14.47 11.67
N GLY A 770 -5.09 -13.64 11.45
CA GLY A 770 -6.40 -14.10 11.02
C GLY A 770 -7.36 -14.45 12.16
N TYR A 771 -8.47 -15.08 11.79
CA TYR A 771 -9.48 -15.62 12.70
C TYR A 771 -9.34 -17.13 12.86
N ARG A 772 -9.42 -17.61 14.12
CA ARG A 772 -9.38 -19.02 14.48
C ARG A 772 -10.47 -19.81 13.76
N ASP A 773 -11.69 -19.31 13.80
CA ASP A 773 -12.86 -19.98 13.24
C ASP A 773 -13.58 -19.05 12.25
N VAL A 774 -13.93 -19.60 11.09
CA VAL A 774 -14.75 -18.94 10.07
C VAL A 774 -15.96 -19.80 9.77
N THR A 775 -17.15 -19.33 10.09
CA THR A 775 -18.41 -19.97 9.72
C THR A 775 -18.94 -19.34 8.45
N THR A 776 -19.15 -20.13 7.40
CA THR A 776 -19.70 -19.67 6.12
C THR A 776 -21.11 -20.19 5.92
N TYR A 777 -22.01 -19.31 5.50
CA TYR A 777 -23.36 -19.65 5.06
C TYR A 777 -23.55 -19.32 3.58
N THR A 778 -24.05 -20.26 2.79
CA THR A 778 -24.28 -20.08 1.34
C THR A 778 -25.72 -20.37 0.97
N GLY A 779 -26.36 -19.45 0.25
CA GLY A 779 -27.71 -19.60 -0.29
C GLY A 779 -28.50 -18.30 -0.25
N ALA A 780 -29.74 -18.34 -0.72
CA ALA A 780 -30.65 -17.20 -0.65
C ALA A 780 -31.05 -16.89 0.80
N LEU A 781 -31.27 -15.60 1.11
CA LEU A 781 -31.82 -15.17 2.39
C LEU A 781 -33.19 -15.82 2.65
N ASP A 782 -33.51 -16.07 3.91
CA ASP A 782 -34.77 -16.72 4.35
C ASP A 782 -35.04 -18.15 3.83
N THR A 783 -34.02 -18.79 3.22
CA THR A 783 -34.06 -20.19 2.81
C THR A 783 -33.13 -21.06 3.66
N THR A 784 -33.20 -22.38 3.50
CA THR A 784 -32.21 -23.28 4.09
C THR A 784 -30.86 -23.08 3.40
N ARG A 785 -29.88 -22.57 4.13
CA ARG A 785 -28.51 -22.31 3.65
C ARG A 785 -27.59 -23.49 3.96
N SER A 786 -26.64 -23.73 3.08
CA SER A 786 -25.48 -24.57 3.38
C SER A 786 -24.63 -23.88 4.44
N LYS A 787 -24.10 -24.65 5.40
CA LYS A 787 -23.22 -24.15 6.46
C LYS A 787 -21.92 -24.94 6.48
N SER A 788 -20.79 -24.24 6.56
CA SER A 788 -19.50 -24.83 6.91
C SER A 788 -18.81 -24.04 8.02
N VAL A 789 -17.96 -24.70 8.80
CA VAL A 789 -17.08 -24.09 9.79
C VAL A 789 -15.66 -24.53 9.48
N SER A 790 -14.75 -23.58 9.28
CA SER A 790 -13.32 -23.79 9.08
C SER A 790 -12.57 -23.33 10.32
N ARG A 791 -11.66 -24.17 10.84
CA ARG A 791 -10.75 -23.86 11.95
C ARG A 791 -9.31 -23.81 11.46
N TYR A 792 -8.62 -22.74 11.80
CA TYR A 792 -7.25 -22.45 11.37
C TYR A 792 -6.27 -22.51 12.54
N MET A 793 -5.03 -22.80 12.21
CA MET A 793 -3.88 -22.58 13.07
C MET A 793 -3.43 -21.12 12.90
N LEU A 794 -3.17 -20.41 14.00
CA LEU A 794 -2.83 -18.98 13.98
C LEU A 794 -1.38 -18.71 14.39
N GLY A 795 -0.65 -19.74 14.82
CA GLY A 795 0.77 -19.61 15.13
C GLY A 795 1.06 -18.87 16.44
N MET A 796 0.15 -18.86 17.41
CA MET A 796 0.28 -18.03 18.62
C MET A 796 1.05 -18.68 19.77
N ASP A 797 1.48 -19.94 19.66
CA ASP A 797 2.33 -20.59 20.65
C ASP A 797 3.77 -20.04 20.56
N GLY A 798 4.32 -19.58 21.68
CA GLY A 798 5.63 -18.93 21.74
C GLY A 798 5.62 -17.42 21.50
N ASP A 799 4.48 -16.82 21.08
CA ASP A 799 4.34 -15.37 20.92
C ASP A 799 4.61 -14.64 22.24
N LYS A 800 5.18 -13.44 22.15
CA LYS A 800 5.60 -12.66 23.32
C LYS A 800 4.40 -12.14 24.12
N ASN A 801 4.58 -12.01 25.43
CA ASN A 801 3.76 -11.20 26.32
C ASN A 801 4.52 -9.94 26.75
N THR A 802 3.78 -8.92 27.19
CA THR A 802 4.35 -7.65 27.69
C THR A 802 5.25 -7.82 28.92
N ASP A 803 5.08 -8.90 29.70
CA ASP A 803 5.91 -9.20 30.87
C ASP A 803 7.21 -9.97 30.55
N GLY A 804 7.48 -10.21 29.25
CA GLY A 804 8.66 -10.94 28.78
C GLY A 804 8.51 -12.46 28.77
N THR A 805 7.37 -13.01 29.20
CA THR A 805 7.04 -14.43 29.01
C THR A 805 6.51 -14.69 27.60
N THR A 806 6.25 -15.96 27.27
CA THR A 806 5.64 -16.37 26.01
C THR A 806 4.31 -17.07 26.23
N LYS A 807 3.42 -16.99 25.24
CA LYS A 807 2.12 -17.67 25.23
C LYS A 807 2.31 -19.17 25.06
N SER A 808 1.42 -19.95 25.68
CA SER A 808 1.25 -21.37 25.40
C SER A 808 -0.13 -21.61 24.83
N VAL A 809 -0.20 -22.02 23.56
CA VAL A 809 -1.45 -22.11 22.79
C VAL A 809 -1.54 -23.46 22.09
N SER A 810 -2.70 -24.11 22.24
CA SER A 810 -3.04 -25.30 21.48
C SER A 810 -4.46 -25.19 20.95
N THR A 811 -4.70 -25.87 19.83
CA THR A 811 -5.92 -25.78 19.06
C THR A 811 -6.58 -27.15 19.02
N ALA A 812 -7.73 -27.26 19.66
CA ALA A 812 -8.56 -28.45 19.59
C ALA A 812 -9.25 -28.58 18.22
N PRO A 813 -9.55 -29.79 17.74
CA PRO A 813 -10.44 -29.99 16.60
C PRO A 813 -11.82 -29.35 16.87
N LEU A 814 -12.54 -29.00 15.80
CA LEU A 814 -13.96 -28.63 15.87
C LEU A 814 -14.83 -29.82 16.31
N MET A 815 -14.48 -31.02 15.87
CA MET A 815 -15.16 -32.27 16.25
C MET A 815 -14.33 -33.51 15.93
N ASP A 816 -14.66 -34.62 16.60
CA ASP A 816 -14.18 -35.96 16.29
C ASP A 816 -15.17 -36.75 15.42
N THR A 817 -14.69 -37.84 14.82
CA THR A 817 -15.49 -38.77 14.02
C THR A 817 -15.41 -40.19 14.59
N ASP A 818 -15.11 -41.20 13.76
CA ASP A 818 -14.58 -42.48 14.19
C ASP A 818 -13.08 -42.42 14.51
N VAL A 819 -12.47 -41.24 14.30
CA VAL A 819 -11.10 -40.88 14.69
C VAL A 819 -11.16 -39.81 15.78
N ASP A 820 -10.37 -39.99 16.83
CA ASP A 820 -10.18 -39.04 17.94
C ASP A 820 -8.95 -38.18 17.64
N PHE A 821 -9.11 -36.85 17.61
CA PHE A 821 -8.03 -35.92 17.30
C PHE A 821 -7.60 -35.17 18.57
N ALA A 822 -6.30 -35.28 18.91
CA ALA A 822 -5.72 -34.48 19.98
C ALA A 822 -5.61 -33.01 19.58
N ALA A 823 -5.60 -32.11 20.57
CA ALA A 823 -5.26 -30.72 20.33
C ALA A 823 -3.83 -30.58 19.80
N LEU A 824 -3.64 -29.78 18.75
CA LEU A 824 -2.35 -29.51 18.15
C LEU A 824 -1.78 -28.21 18.73
N THR A 825 -0.50 -28.20 19.10
CA THR A 825 0.18 -26.96 19.49
C THR A 825 0.08 -25.94 18.36
N ASP A 826 -0.29 -24.71 18.68
CA ASP A 826 -0.48 -23.63 17.72
C ASP A 826 0.84 -22.98 17.33
N SER A 827 1.81 -23.79 16.94
CA SER A 827 3.16 -23.35 16.62
C SER A 827 3.16 -22.37 15.45
N ASP A 828 3.96 -21.31 15.55
CA ASP A 828 4.14 -20.27 14.53
C ASP A 828 4.24 -20.79 13.07
N PRO A 829 4.98 -21.89 12.75
CA PRO A 829 5.04 -22.44 11.39
C PRO A 829 3.69 -22.91 10.82
N TYR A 830 2.67 -23.08 11.64
CA TYR A 830 1.34 -23.49 11.20
C TYR A 830 0.39 -22.31 10.94
N SER A 831 0.84 -21.05 11.08
CA SER A 831 -0.01 -19.88 10.76
C SER A 831 -0.71 -20.01 9.41
N GLY A 832 -2.00 -19.67 9.38
CA GLY A 832 -2.84 -19.72 8.18
C GLY A 832 -3.31 -21.11 7.75
N GLN A 833 -2.76 -22.19 8.33
CA GLN A 833 -3.09 -23.56 7.90
C GLN A 833 -4.49 -23.98 8.37
N LEU A 834 -5.27 -24.59 7.46
CA LEU A 834 -6.60 -25.12 7.77
C LEU A 834 -6.48 -26.44 8.54
N LEU A 835 -6.72 -26.40 9.85
CA LEU A 835 -6.71 -27.57 10.72
C LEU A 835 -7.90 -28.49 10.42
N GLN A 836 -9.11 -27.92 10.41
CA GLN A 836 -10.32 -28.71 10.18
C GLN A 836 -11.41 -27.89 9.48
N GLN A 837 -12.11 -28.50 8.54
CA GLN A 837 -13.37 -27.97 8.00
C GLN A 837 -14.50 -28.96 8.24
N VAL A 838 -15.67 -28.46 8.63
CA VAL A 838 -16.88 -29.25 8.86
C VAL A 838 -18.02 -28.66 8.06
N THR A 839 -18.69 -29.49 7.25
CA THR A 839 -19.91 -29.12 6.52
C THR A 839 -21.14 -29.70 7.22
N TYR A 840 -22.20 -28.91 7.30
CA TYR A 840 -23.42 -29.23 8.04
C TYR A 840 -24.65 -29.32 7.13
N ASN A 841 -25.57 -30.21 7.49
CA ASN A 841 -26.96 -30.21 7.04
C ASN A 841 -27.85 -29.81 8.24
N GLY A 842 -28.29 -28.56 8.27
CA GLY A 842 -28.87 -27.97 9.48
C GLY A 842 -27.83 -27.91 10.60
N SER A 843 -28.11 -28.51 11.75
CA SER A 843 -27.15 -28.63 12.86
C SER A 843 -26.31 -29.91 12.82
N GLN A 844 -26.60 -30.84 11.90
CA GLN A 844 -25.93 -32.13 11.81
C GLN A 844 -24.68 -32.04 10.93
N PRO A 845 -23.47 -32.33 11.43
CA PRO A 845 -22.29 -32.49 10.59
C PRO A 845 -22.48 -33.65 9.60
N ILE A 846 -22.10 -33.44 8.33
CA ILE A 846 -22.24 -34.44 7.26
C ILE A 846 -20.91 -34.80 6.57
N SER A 847 -19.93 -33.90 6.60
CA SER A 847 -18.57 -34.17 6.15
C SER A 847 -17.58 -33.34 6.95
N THR A 848 -16.37 -33.86 7.13
CA THR A 848 -15.26 -33.09 7.70
C THR A 848 -13.94 -33.49 7.07
N SER A 849 -13.08 -32.50 6.84
CA SER A 849 -11.65 -32.70 6.57
C SER A 849 -10.84 -32.25 7.77
N TYR A 850 -9.85 -33.02 8.18
CA TYR A 850 -8.90 -32.68 9.23
C TYR A 850 -7.47 -32.92 8.73
N THR A 851 -6.55 -32.00 9.00
CA THR A 851 -5.16 -32.08 8.55
C THR A 851 -4.20 -31.96 9.72
N ASN A 852 -3.31 -32.94 9.88
CA ASN A 852 -2.14 -32.80 10.75
C ASN A 852 -0.96 -32.30 9.93
N PHE A 853 -0.12 -31.47 10.56
CA PHE A 853 1.03 -30.86 9.91
C PHE A 853 2.35 -31.33 10.52
N THR A 854 3.40 -31.31 9.72
CA THR A 854 4.78 -31.42 10.18
C THR A 854 5.56 -30.24 9.63
N HIS A 855 6.61 -29.83 10.35
CA HIS A 855 7.53 -28.81 9.86
C HIS A 855 8.98 -29.19 10.13
N LYS A 856 9.90 -28.55 9.42
CA LYS A 856 11.34 -28.66 9.64
C LYS A 856 12.02 -27.33 9.30
N ASN A 857 12.89 -26.84 10.19
CA ASN A 857 13.74 -25.69 9.91
C ASN A 857 14.85 -26.11 8.92
N THR A 858 15.06 -25.29 7.89
CA THR A 858 15.98 -25.58 6.78
C THR A 858 17.06 -24.52 6.60
N ALA A 859 16.85 -23.31 7.14
CA ALA A 859 17.87 -22.28 7.31
C ALA A 859 17.56 -21.45 8.55
N SER A 860 18.59 -20.82 9.12
CA SER A 860 18.48 -19.82 10.18
C SER A 860 19.36 -18.63 9.85
N GLN A 861 18.86 -17.43 10.12
CA GLN A 861 19.59 -16.19 9.96
C GLN A 861 19.50 -15.38 11.25
N THR A 862 20.65 -15.11 11.85
CA THR A 862 20.78 -14.18 12.96
C THR A 862 20.51 -12.77 12.46
N VAL A 863 19.63 -12.06 13.15
CA VAL A 863 19.26 -10.69 12.78
C VAL A 863 19.52 -9.70 13.91
N PRO A 864 19.95 -8.46 13.61
CA PRO A 864 20.18 -7.46 14.63
C PRO A 864 18.91 -7.13 15.41
N ASP A 865 19.02 -7.10 16.73
CA ASP A 865 17.98 -6.67 17.67
C ASP A 865 16.63 -7.41 17.53
N ALA A 866 16.60 -8.60 16.94
CA ALA A 866 15.38 -9.40 16.71
C ALA A 866 15.66 -10.90 16.89
N ALA A 867 14.61 -11.72 16.91
CA ALA A 867 14.75 -13.18 16.95
C ALA A 867 15.22 -13.70 15.58
N ASP A 868 15.98 -14.80 15.57
CA ASP A 868 16.44 -15.42 14.34
C ASP A 868 15.28 -15.66 13.35
N HIS A 869 15.45 -15.19 12.12
CA HIS A 869 14.53 -15.57 11.05
C HIS A 869 14.89 -16.97 10.56
N THR A 870 13.88 -17.78 10.28
CA THR A 870 14.09 -19.20 9.94
C THR A 870 13.30 -19.57 8.71
N ALA A 871 13.96 -20.23 7.76
CA ALA A 871 13.26 -20.90 6.67
C ALA A 871 12.73 -22.24 7.17
N ARG A 872 11.48 -22.55 6.84
CA ARG A 872 10.76 -23.70 7.38
C ARG A 872 9.95 -24.37 6.29
N TRP A 873 10.22 -25.64 6.09
CA TRP A 873 9.38 -26.49 5.27
C TRP A 873 8.17 -26.94 6.09
N VAL A 874 6.95 -26.69 5.62
CA VAL A 874 5.69 -27.10 6.27
C VAL A 874 4.85 -27.92 5.29
N ARG A 875 4.40 -29.11 5.71
CA ARG A 875 3.54 -29.99 4.89
C ARG A 875 2.50 -30.74 5.73
N PRO A 876 1.36 -31.11 5.12
CA PRO A 876 0.47 -32.11 5.68
C PRO A 876 1.23 -33.42 5.94
N ASN A 877 1.16 -33.93 7.16
CA ASN A 877 1.68 -35.25 7.53
C ASN A 877 0.61 -36.35 7.31
N SER A 878 -0.66 -36.01 7.57
CA SER A 878 -1.81 -36.87 7.28
C SER A 878 -3.06 -36.02 7.10
N SER A 879 -3.91 -36.40 6.15
CA SER A 879 -5.21 -35.75 5.92
C SER A 879 -6.34 -36.77 6.05
N TYR A 880 -7.36 -36.42 6.81
CA TYR A 880 -8.52 -37.27 7.08
C TYR A 880 -9.74 -36.65 6.40
N ALA A 881 -10.42 -37.42 5.55
CA ALA A 881 -11.68 -37.03 4.94
C ALA A 881 -12.78 -37.96 5.45
N SER A 882 -13.69 -37.42 6.25
CA SER A 882 -14.78 -38.17 6.89
C SER A 882 -16.12 -37.81 6.29
N THR A 883 -16.96 -38.80 6.00
CA THR A 883 -18.35 -38.61 5.53
C THR A 883 -19.31 -39.32 6.46
N TYR A 884 -20.40 -38.63 6.84
CA TYR A 884 -21.45 -39.21 7.67
C TYR A 884 -22.39 -40.07 6.82
N LEU A 885 -22.47 -41.36 7.13
CA LEU A 885 -23.36 -42.30 6.46
C LEU A 885 -24.73 -42.28 7.13
N THR A 886 -25.71 -41.66 6.48
CA THR A 886 -27.06 -41.47 7.04
C THR A 886 -27.79 -42.78 7.33
N ALA A 887 -27.54 -43.83 6.54
CA ALA A 887 -28.18 -45.13 6.71
C ALA A 887 -27.69 -45.89 7.96
N SER A 888 -26.37 -45.93 8.19
CA SER A 888 -25.78 -46.60 9.35
C SER A 888 -25.65 -45.69 10.57
N LYS A 889 -25.79 -44.37 10.39
CA LYS A 889 -25.52 -43.34 11.41
C LYS A 889 -24.10 -43.37 11.94
N THR A 890 -23.14 -43.75 11.09
CA THR A 890 -21.71 -43.84 11.42
C THR A 890 -20.89 -42.94 10.50
N TRP A 891 -19.67 -42.62 10.90
CA TRP A 891 -18.68 -41.98 10.02
C TRP A 891 -17.96 -43.03 9.18
N ARG A 892 -17.54 -42.61 7.98
CA ARG A 892 -16.57 -43.32 7.16
C ARG A 892 -15.42 -42.37 6.87
N THR A 893 -14.22 -42.75 7.29
CA THR A 893 -13.02 -41.93 7.15
C THR A 893 -12.04 -42.53 6.16
N GLN A 894 -11.48 -41.68 5.30
CA GLN A 894 -10.35 -41.99 4.43
C GLN A 894 -9.14 -41.18 4.90
N VAL A 895 -7.97 -41.80 4.89
CA VAL A 895 -6.71 -41.17 5.28
C VAL A 895 -5.76 -41.20 4.09
N THR A 896 -5.11 -40.07 3.83
CA THR A 896 -4.08 -39.89 2.81
C THR A 896 -2.84 -39.25 3.37
#